data_AF-A0A1S7FXX3-F1
#
_entry.id   AF-A0A1S7FXX3-F1
#
_cell.length_a   1.000
_cell.length_b   1.000
_cell.length_c   1.000
_cell.angle_alpha   90.00
_cell.angle_beta   90.00
_cell.angle_gamma   90.00
#
_symmetry.space_group_name_H-M   'P 1'
#
loop_
_entity.id
_entity.type
_entity.pdbx_description
1 polymer ?
#
loop_
_entity_poly.entity_id
_entity_poly.type
_entity_poly.pdbx_seq_one_letter_code
_entity_poly.pdbx_strand_id
1 'polypeptide(L)'
;MKQNMKKIALALVVTNVVASSIITALPPVQTHAAEQKLTTNLQASSAATVNYVSRNDTQVTGHVPSDAGKNVTIEVYDTVLGQLHNTYTGSADASGNYAVPITSIGTRKLSFRVKVTFDNGTTITQDVDDFNVGNFQPILNKTTREVTGKLENCPNTTLLVDAAPFRSVPVALTDANGNFAFTIPTEDYSPDILLLSFTLYNSQGVYMGYVGRAINPISLNTIPAVTFNVTGLNTNPQQGDTGKMTTSVLPANASQVVNYSSSDTSVMSVDSNGNWKAVGSGKANITVTSATNTAIATTIPVTVGSFVDPATIAAVNALFIDNNPANSIKDTTNQAAIDAAQNKVNAATDTIVRSELQKQIDKAKKELAAKTEIAQATASVNNLFSNAPTNTLLKDSTTQAMIDSASAQVNALAASKDKTKLQGDIANANDLFNQIAPTTIGGLTTNSTMVSGKGEANSDIVIKNGTVTIASGRVASDGNYLVSITPQVAGSTITAMVTKASNGKTSSASTLIPAALDYSLKANSYKVGTANLTGTYGKNIAKVRLFVNDKLIIQATTSNGAFTFPNIASFITKPTDKVEVVGVDGSYVERARVAVAVTGDPVYDYSLTANDYTLGNATLTGKYGKDVSKVRLWVNNVVVSQATTNADGTYTFDKVPSFVKLTSDKVEVVGVNATYNEIARKTVKTKGTSILDTSLTANSYAKGSANLTGTYGKDISKVRLWVNGVVVQQATTSNGNYTFTNIASFIKNKEDVVEVVGVDTQYNEKNRITVTKTGFDTLDNSLTAPANFTLNKDTTINGTMGTNVSKVRLSVNGVVVKQAATTGGTYTIAGANNYITNATDVVKIIAVDAQYKEVASKTITVKTDNTVYDYALNVNPYLFGASTITGTYGKDVSAVRLFVNGTVVKSAAISNGTFTVSGLASITSATDKVEIVAVNMAYKEVARVAIQ
;
A
#
# COMPACT_ATOMS: atom_id res chain seq x y z
N MET A 1 -12.04 -31.78 3.82
CA MET A 1 -13.49 -31.54 3.66
C MET A 1 -14.03 -32.76 2.90
N LYS A 2 -14.93 -33.60 3.42
CA LYS A 2 -16.38 -33.38 3.68
C LYS A 2 -17.09 -32.83 2.41
N GLN A 3 -18.18 -33.40 1.88
CA GLN A 3 -19.04 -34.46 2.44
C GLN A 3 -19.94 -35.20 1.40
N ASN A 4 -20.18 -36.47 1.71
CA ASN A 4 -21.13 -37.48 1.20
C ASN A 4 -22.45 -37.08 0.50
N MET A 5 -22.72 -37.82 -0.59
CA MET A 5 -23.95 -38.59 -0.91
C MET A 5 -25.35 -38.18 -0.38
N LYS A 6 -26.26 -37.94 -1.33
CA LYS A 6 -27.61 -38.58 -1.44
C LYS A 6 -27.86 -38.84 -2.94
N LYS A 7 -27.81 -40.07 -3.46
CA LYS A 7 -28.85 -41.14 -3.45
C LYS A 7 -30.19 -40.73 -4.08
N ILE A 8 -30.44 -41.21 -5.32
CA ILE A 8 -31.55 -42.09 -5.76
C ILE A 8 -31.31 -42.51 -7.23
N ALA A 9 -31.31 -43.85 -7.50
CA ALA A 9 -31.53 -44.56 -8.79
C ALA A 9 -30.69 -44.18 -10.06
N LEU A 10 -30.28 -45.08 -10.98
CA LEU A 10 -30.34 -46.56 -11.11
C LEU A 10 -29.11 -47.07 -11.92
N ALA A 11 -28.88 -48.38 -12.00
CA ALA A 11 -27.60 -48.98 -12.41
C ALA A 11 -27.60 -49.75 -13.76
N LEU A 12 -26.43 -50.33 -14.08
CA LEU A 12 -26.10 -51.34 -15.11
C LEU A 12 -27.21 -52.41 -15.36
N VAL A 13 -27.13 -53.09 -16.53
CA VAL A 13 -28.16 -53.93 -17.23
C VAL A 13 -28.91 -53.10 -18.27
N VAL A 14 -28.43 -53.00 -19.53
CA VAL A 14 -28.50 -53.97 -20.66
C VAL A 14 -29.88 -54.03 -21.34
N THR A 15 -30.05 -53.27 -22.43
CA THR A 15 -30.53 -53.79 -23.74
C THR A 15 -30.45 -52.73 -24.85
N ASN A 16 -30.15 -53.20 -26.06
CA ASN A 16 -30.33 -52.64 -27.41
C ASN A 16 -30.17 -51.14 -27.73
N VAL A 17 -29.33 -50.92 -28.74
CA VAL A 17 -29.15 -49.71 -29.53
C VAL A 17 -30.45 -49.27 -30.22
N VAL A 18 -30.94 -48.07 -29.90
CA VAL A 18 -31.43 -47.08 -30.89
C VAL A 18 -31.15 -45.68 -30.34
N ALA A 19 -30.43 -44.85 -31.08
CA ALA A 19 -30.32 -43.41 -30.80
C ALA A 19 -30.16 -42.65 -32.11
N SER A 20 -31.30 -42.18 -32.65
CA SER A 20 -31.31 -41.26 -33.80
C SER A 20 -31.50 -39.83 -33.30
N SER A 21 -30.63 -38.92 -33.76
CA SER A 21 -30.86 -37.45 -33.82
C SER A 21 -31.00 -36.71 -32.46
N ILE A 22 -30.89 -35.37 -32.34
CA ILE A 22 -31.11 -34.27 -33.30
C ILE A 22 -30.24 -33.01 -32.97
N ILE A 23 -30.00 -32.12 -33.96
CA ILE A 23 -29.80 -30.63 -33.87
C ILE A 23 -28.38 -30.08 -33.51
N THR A 24 -27.80 -29.03 -34.16
CA THR A 24 -27.94 -28.37 -35.49
C THR A 24 -26.74 -27.41 -35.72
N ALA A 25 -26.20 -27.33 -36.94
CA ALA A 25 -25.62 -26.10 -37.54
C ALA A 25 -25.38 -26.26 -39.07
N LEU A 26 -26.00 -25.41 -39.88
CA LEU A 26 -25.95 -25.27 -41.36
C LEU A 26 -26.31 -23.79 -41.68
N PRO A 27 -26.00 -23.17 -42.86
CA PRO A 27 -26.30 -23.67 -44.23
C PRO A 27 -25.30 -23.17 -45.34
N PRO A 28 -25.57 -23.19 -46.68
CA PRO A 28 -26.41 -24.06 -47.57
C PRO A 28 -25.70 -24.53 -48.90
N VAL A 29 -26.48 -25.19 -49.79
CA VAL A 29 -26.29 -25.40 -51.27
C VAL A 29 -25.34 -26.55 -51.67
N GLN A 30 -25.68 -27.56 -52.50
CA GLN A 30 -26.90 -28.12 -53.14
C GLN A 30 -26.55 -29.61 -53.54
N THR A 31 -27.36 -30.50 -54.15
CA THR A 31 -28.68 -30.48 -54.82
C THR A 31 -29.40 -31.84 -54.59
N HIS A 32 -30.57 -32.09 -55.21
CA HIS A 32 -31.27 -33.40 -55.24
C HIS A 32 -31.37 -33.93 -56.68
N ALA A 33 -31.23 -35.25 -56.92
CA ALA A 33 -31.45 -35.84 -58.26
C ALA A 33 -31.73 -37.37 -58.34
N ALA A 34 -31.38 -38.18 -57.32
CA ALA A 34 -31.31 -39.64 -57.49
C ALA A 34 -32.57 -40.43 -57.04
N GLU A 35 -33.32 -39.96 -56.05
CA GLU A 35 -34.33 -40.79 -55.34
C GLU A 35 -35.77 -40.71 -55.90
N GLN A 36 -36.02 -39.91 -56.95
CA GLN A 36 -37.35 -39.80 -57.60
C GLN A 36 -37.50 -40.55 -58.93
N LYS A 37 -36.50 -41.34 -59.36
CA LYS A 37 -36.48 -41.95 -60.70
C LYS A 37 -36.82 -43.45 -60.76
N LEU A 38 -37.23 -44.07 -59.64
CA LEU A 38 -37.50 -45.51 -59.57
C LEU A 38 -38.99 -45.86 -59.35
N THR A 39 -39.86 -44.88 -59.06
CA THR A 39 -41.28 -45.08 -58.70
C THR A 39 -42.29 -44.59 -59.74
N THR A 40 -41.84 -44.10 -60.90
CA THR A 40 -42.70 -43.50 -61.95
C THR A 40 -42.76 -44.27 -63.28
N ASN A 41 -42.08 -45.42 -63.40
CA ASN A 41 -41.97 -46.19 -64.65
C ASN A 41 -42.78 -47.51 -64.68
N LEU A 42 -43.78 -47.68 -63.80
CA LEU A 42 -44.72 -48.81 -63.87
C LEU A 42 -46.17 -48.36 -63.60
N GLN A 43 -46.83 -47.69 -64.55
CA GLN A 43 -48.27 -47.86 -64.82
C GLN A 43 -48.66 -47.44 -66.26
N ALA A 44 -49.36 -48.36 -66.94
CA ALA A 44 -50.34 -48.21 -68.02
C ALA A 44 -50.06 -47.37 -69.30
N SER A 45 -49.93 -48.08 -70.42
CA SER A 45 -50.49 -47.69 -71.73
C SER A 45 -50.87 -48.98 -72.46
N SER A 46 -52.17 -49.24 -72.64
CA SER A 46 -52.72 -50.41 -73.34
C SER A 46 -53.47 -49.95 -74.60
N ALA A 47 -53.18 -50.58 -75.74
CA ALA A 47 -53.75 -50.23 -77.03
C ALA A 47 -55.24 -50.65 -77.16
N ALA A 48 -55.96 -50.04 -78.09
CA ALA A 48 -57.33 -50.41 -78.44
C ALA A 48 -57.40 -51.86 -78.98
N THR A 49 -58.40 -52.62 -78.54
CA THR A 49 -58.61 -54.01 -79.00
C THR A 49 -60.09 -54.33 -79.20
N VAL A 50 -60.34 -55.24 -80.16
CA VAL A 50 -61.62 -55.93 -80.37
C VAL A 50 -61.30 -57.43 -80.32
N ASN A 51 -62.05 -58.20 -79.54
CA ASN A 51 -61.92 -59.66 -79.53
C ASN A 51 -62.54 -60.28 -80.80
N TYR A 52 -62.08 -61.46 -81.21
CA TYR A 52 -62.61 -62.14 -82.40
C TYR A 52 -64.11 -62.45 -82.27
N VAL A 53 -64.89 -62.10 -83.30
CA VAL A 53 -66.35 -62.23 -83.35
C VAL A 53 -66.75 -63.37 -84.28
N SER A 54 -67.44 -64.36 -83.74
CA SER A 54 -68.04 -65.48 -84.48
C SER A 54 -69.52 -65.21 -84.83
N ARG A 55 -70.10 -65.97 -85.78
CA ARG A 55 -71.56 -65.91 -86.07
C ARG A 55 -72.45 -66.18 -84.86
N ASN A 56 -71.96 -66.95 -83.89
CA ASN A 56 -72.73 -67.41 -82.75
C ASN A 56 -72.60 -66.47 -81.54
N ASP A 57 -71.78 -65.44 -81.63
CA ASP A 57 -71.53 -64.52 -80.52
C ASP A 57 -72.71 -63.56 -80.35
N THR A 58 -73.19 -63.44 -79.12
CA THR A 58 -74.32 -62.56 -78.76
C THR A 58 -73.88 -61.18 -78.28
N GLN A 59 -72.58 -60.90 -78.30
CA GLN A 59 -71.98 -59.64 -77.88
C GLN A 59 -70.57 -59.47 -78.46
N VAL A 60 -70.18 -58.24 -78.77
CA VAL A 60 -68.81 -57.90 -79.17
C VAL A 60 -68.09 -57.25 -77.98
N THR A 61 -66.87 -57.68 -77.70
CA THR A 61 -66.11 -57.26 -76.50
C THR A 61 -64.72 -56.75 -76.86
N GLY A 62 -64.15 -55.88 -76.02
CA GLY A 62 -62.82 -55.32 -76.24
C GLY A 62 -62.41 -54.27 -75.21
N HIS A 63 -61.35 -53.52 -75.51
CA HIS A 63 -60.78 -52.49 -74.64
C HIS A 63 -60.55 -51.17 -75.39
N VAL A 64 -60.88 -50.06 -74.72
CA VAL A 64 -60.71 -48.67 -75.18
C VAL A 64 -59.49 -48.07 -74.49
N PRO A 65 -58.53 -47.49 -75.22
CA PRO A 65 -57.35 -46.86 -74.63
C PRO A 65 -57.74 -45.55 -73.92
N SER A 66 -56.92 -45.12 -72.96
CA SER A 66 -57.25 -44.07 -71.98
C SER A 66 -57.56 -42.68 -72.55
N ASP A 67 -57.27 -42.44 -73.83
CA ASP A 67 -57.47 -41.20 -74.56
C ASP A 67 -58.64 -41.24 -75.57
N ALA A 68 -59.30 -42.39 -75.77
CA ALA A 68 -60.28 -42.61 -76.84
C ALA A 68 -61.76 -42.42 -76.45
N GLY A 69 -62.01 -41.86 -75.26
CA GLY A 69 -63.37 -41.65 -74.72
C GLY A 69 -63.98 -42.91 -74.10
N LYS A 70 -65.31 -42.94 -73.93
CA LYS A 70 -66.02 -44.05 -73.28
C LYS A 70 -67.08 -44.72 -74.14
N ASN A 71 -67.57 -44.13 -75.22
CA ASN A 71 -68.57 -44.78 -76.06
C ASN A 71 -67.93 -45.55 -77.20
N VAL A 72 -68.63 -46.60 -77.62
CA VAL A 72 -68.20 -47.55 -78.65
C VAL A 72 -69.38 -47.80 -79.58
N THR A 73 -69.15 -47.67 -80.89
CA THR A 73 -70.14 -47.93 -81.96
C THR A 73 -69.68 -49.10 -82.81
N ILE A 74 -70.57 -50.04 -83.13
CA ILE A 74 -70.26 -51.28 -83.83
C ILE A 74 -71.17 -51.41 -85.05
N GLU A 75 -70.59 -51.49 -86.24
CA GLU A 75 -71.25 -51.60 -87.53
C GLU A 75 -70.96 -52.97 -88.15
N VAL A 76 -71.97 -53.63 -88.70
CA VAL A 76 -71.81 -54.96 -89.34
C VAL A 76 -72.25 -54.90 -90.81
N TYR A 77 -71.34 -55.22 -91.73
CA TYR A 77 -71.53 -55.15 -93.18
C TYR A 77 -71.52 -56.55 -93.83
N ASP A 78 -72.19 -56.70 -94.98
CA ASP A 78 -71.96 -57.80 -95.93
C ASP A 78 -70.71 -57.51 -96.77
N THR A 79 -69.75 -58.44 -96.88
CA THR A 79 -68.48 -58.18 -97.60
C THR A 79 -68.56 -58.42 -99.11
N VAL A 80 -69.59 -59.10 -99.59
CA VAL A 80 -69.81 -59.36 -101.03
C VAL A 80 -70.55 -58.19 -101.69
N LEU A 81 -71.48 -57.57 -100.95
CA LEU A 81 -72.31 -56.45 -101.42
C LEU A 81 -71.89 -55.08 -100.85
N GLY A 82 -71.07 -55.04 -99.80
CA GLY A 82 -70.61 -53.81 -99.16
C GLY A 82 -71.68 -53.04 -98.37
N GLN A 83 -72.88 -53.61 -98.18
CA GLN A 83 -73.98 -52.96 -97.46
C GLN A 83 -73.84 -53.11 -95.95
N LEU A 84 -74.14 -52.03 -95.21
CA LEU A 84 -74.33 -52.06 -93.76
C LEU A 84 -75.65 -52.75 -93.42
N HIS A 85 -75.61 -53.79 -92.59
CA HIS A 85 -76.81 -54.43 -92.05
C HIS A 85 -77.29 -53.74 -90.76
N ASN A 86 -76.48 -53.72 -89.71
CA ASN A 86 -76.87 -53.22 -88.38
C ASN A 86 -75.78 -52.34 -87.76
N THR A 87 -76.21 -51.41 -86.90
CA THR A 87 -75.33 -50.63 -86.02
C THR A 87 -75.79 -50.77 -84.57
N TYR A 88 -74.84 -50.98 -83.67
CA TYR A 88 -75.03 -51.12 -82.22
C TYR A 88 -74.14 -50.11 -81.49
N THR A 89 -74.54 -49.67 -80.29
CA THR A 89 -73.74 -48.76 -79.46
C THR A 89 -73.72 -49.21 -78.01
N GLY A 90 -72.65 -48.86 -77.29
CA GLY A 90 -72.52 -49.05 -75.86
C GLY A 90 -71.37 -48.23 -75.29
N SER A 91 -70.99 -48.47 -74.04
CA SER A 91 -69.91 -47.75 -73.39
C SER A 91 -68.99 -48.67 -72.58
N ALA A 92 -67.76 -48.19 -72.39
CA ALA A 92 -66.72 -48.83 -71.61
C ALA A 92 -66.81 -48.48 -70.12
N ASP A 93 -66.40 -49.42 -69.29
CA ASP A 93 -66.40 -49.30 -67.83
C ASP A 93 -65.32 -48.31 -67.31
N ALA A 94 -65.10 -48.28 -66.00
CA ALA A 94 -64.06 -47.44 -65.39
C ALA A 94 -62.62 -47.92 -65.69
N SER A 95 -62.46 -49.14 -66.19
CA SER A 95 -61.17 -49.76 -66.56
C SER A 95 -60.96 -49.80 -68.07
N GLY A 96 -61.84 -49.19 -68.87
CA GLY A 96 -61.74 -49.12 -70.34
C GLY A 96 -62.29 -50.33 -71.09
N ASN A 97 -62.87 -51.33 -70.41
CA ASN A 97 -63.40 -52.52 -71.11
C ASN A 97 -64.85 -52.32 -71.54
N TYR A 98 -65.23 -52.83 -72.70
CA TYR A 98 -66.61 -52.79 -73.20
C TYR A 98 -67.12 -54.18 -73.62
N ALA A 99 -68.44 -54.36 -73.51
CA ALA A 99 -69.18 -55.49 -74.02
C ALA A 99 -70.52 -55.00 -74.55
N VAL A 100 -70.67 -54.94 -75.88
CA VAL A 100 -71.90 -54.46 -76.55
C VAL A 100 -72.71 -55.68 -77.01
N PRO A 101 -73.91 -55.92 -76.46
CA PRO A 101 -74.79 -56.99 -76.94
C PRO A 101 -75.18 -56.78 -78.40
N ILE A 102 -75.18 -57.86 -79.18
CA ILE A 102 -75.63 -57.87 -80.56
C ILE A 102 -76.73 -58.92 -80.75
N THR A 103 -77.77 -58.56 -81.48
CA THR A 103 -78.71 -59.54 -82.02
C THR A 103 -78.01 -60.33 -83.14
N SER A 104 -78.21 -61.65 -83.20
CA SER A 104 -77.40 -62.55 -84.04
C SER A 104 -77.23 -62.07 -85.49
N ILE A 105 -76.04 -62.33 -86.05
CA ILE A 105 -75.51 -61.69 -87.28
C ILE A 105 -76.20 -62.15 -88.59
N GLY A 106 -77.43 -62.68 -88.49
CA GLY A 106 -78.29 -63.02 -89.62
C GLY A 106 -78.08 -64.43 -90.18
N THR A 107 -79.17 -65.02 -90.68
CA THR A 107 -79.25 -66.42 -91.14
C THR A 107 -78.90 -66.64 -92.62
N ARG A 108 -78.42 -65.60 -93.33
CA ARG A 108 -78.05 -65.70 -94.76
C ARG A 108 -76.56 -66.01 -94.91
N LYS A 109 -76.28 -66.98 -95.78
CA LYS A 109 -74.97 -67.65 -95.93
C LYS A 109 -74.01 -66.88 -96.82
N LEU A 110 -73.60 -65.69 -96.37
CA LEU A 110 -72.60 -64.83 -97.03
C LEU A 110 -71.67 -64.22 -95.97
N SER A 111 -70.43 -63.96 -96.36
CA SER A 111 -69.38 -63.39 -95.55
C SER A 111 -69.69 -61.97 -95.05
N PHE A 112 -69.20 -61.61 -93.85
CA PHE A 112 -69.53 -60.33 -93.19
C PHE A 112 -68.32 -59.67 -92.52
N ARG A 113 -68.39 -58.35 -92.34
CA ARG A 113 -67.37 -57.50 -91.69
C ARG A 113 -67.94 -56.83 -90.46
N VAL A 114 -67.29 -56.96 -89.31
CA VAL A 114 -67.57 -56.17 -88.10
C VAL A 114 -66.58 -55.01 -88.03
N LYS A 115 -67.07 -53.79 -87.79
CA LYS A 115 -66.28 -52.57 -87.62
C LYS A 115 -66.64 -51.92 -86.29
N VAL A 116 -65.65 -51.65 -85.44
CA VAL A 116 -65.81 -50.96 -84.16
C VAL A 116 -65.19 -49.57 -84.26
N THR A 117 -65.87 -48.55 -83.73
CA THR A 117 -65.47 -47.13 -83.75
C THR A 117 -65.56 -46.55 -82.33
N PHE A 118 -64.53 -45.82 -81.90
CA PHE A 118 -64.43 -45.16 -80.58
C PHE A 118 -64.71 -43.65 -80.67
N ASP A 119 -64.97 -42.96 -79.54
CA ASP A 119 -65.33 -41.52 -79.52
C ASP A 119 -64.28 -40.62 -80.23
N ASN A 120 -62.99 -40.98 -80.17
CA ASN A 120 -61.93 -40.23 -80.84
C ASN A 120 -61.84 -40.47 -82.37
N GLY A 121 -62.76 -41.24 -82.95
CA GLY A 121 -62.83 -41.56 -84.37
C GLY A 121 -61.96 -42.75 -84.83
N THR A 122 -61.20 -43.37 -83.93
CA THR A 122 -60.39 -44.56 -84.25
C THR A 122 -61.31 -45.75 -84.58
N THR A 123 -60.97 -46.55 -85.60
CA THR A 123 -61.76 -47.72 -86.01
C THR A 123 -60.92 -49.00 -86.14
N ILE A 124 -61.53 -50.15 -85.85
CA ILE A 124 -60.96 -51.50 -86.00
C ILE A 124 -61.97 -52.36 -86.78
N THR A 125 -61.51 -53.13 -87.76
CA THR A 125 -62.36 -53.97 -88.64
C THR A 125 -61.92 -55.44 -88.66
N GLN A 126 -62.87 -56.36 -88.82
CA GLN A 126 -62.66 -57.80 -88.89
C GLN A 126 -63.63 -58.47 -89.88
N ASP A 127 -63.12 -59.36 -90.74
CA ASP A 127 -63.89 -60.14 -91.73
C ASP A 127 -64.14 -61.59 -91.29
N VAL A 128 -65.27 -62.17 -91.71
CA VAL A 128 -65.73 -63.53 -91.37
C VAL A 128 -66.37 -64.22 -92.58
N ASP A 129 -65.78 -65.33 -93.05
CA ASP A 129 -66.21 -66.11 -94.24
C ASP A 129 -66.97 -67.41 -93.91
N ASP A 130 -67.81 -67.90 -94.85
CA ASP A 130 -68.91 -68.84 -94.52
C ASP A 130 -68.80 -70.31 -94.99
N PHE A 131 -67.76 -70.72 -95.73
CA PHE A 131 -67.45 -72.15 -95.93
C PHE A 131 -65.94 -72.37 -96.08
N ASN A 132 -65.25 -72.24 -94.96
CA ASN A 132 -63.80 -72.34 -94.91
C ASN A 132 -63.34 -73.81 -95.03
N VAL A 133 -63.16 -74.29 -96.28
CA VAL A 133 -62.26 -75.42 -96.57
C VAL A 133 -60.82 -74.96 -96.32
N GLY A 134 -60.49 -74.90 -95.03
CA GLY A 134 -59.30 -74.24 -94.51
C GLY A 134 -58.02 -74.68 -95.22
N ASN A 135 -57.42 -73.73 -95.94
CA ASN A 135 -56.20 -73.94 -96.72
C ASN A 135 -56.19 -75.26 -97.53
N PHE A 136 -57.07 -75.37 -98.54
CA PHE A 136 -56.86 -76.34 -99.62
C PHE A 136 -55.58 -75.99 -100.39
N GLN A 137 -54.46 -76.53 -99.92
CA GLN A 137 -53.12 -76.35 -100.45
C GLN A 137 -52.59 -77.73 -100.86
N PRO A 138 -52.89 -78.22 -102.09
CA PRO A 138 -52.34 -79.47 -102.60
C PRO A 138 -50.83 -79.34 -102.77
N ILE A 139 -50.08 -80.37 -102.35
CA ILE A 139 -48.63 -80.35 -102.14
C ILE A 139 -47.95 -81.25 -103.15
N LEU A 140 -47.20 -80.64 -104.08
CA LEU A 140 -46.45 -81.32 -105.13
C LEU A 140 -45.01 -81.60 -104.65
N ASN A 141 -44.68 -82.88 -104.51
CA ASN A 141 -43.28 -83.30 -104.40
C ASN A 141 -42.66 -83.29 -105.81
N LYS A 142 -41.77 -82.32 -106.10
CA LYS A 142 -41.14 -82.18 -107.43
C LYS A 142 -40.26 -83.38 -107.82
N THR A 143 -39.77 -84.17 -106.85
CA THR A 143 -38.89 -85.31 -107.10
C THR A 143 -39.69 -86.59 -107.39
N THR A 144 -40.74 -86.87 -106.62
CA THR A 144 -41.59 -88.07 -106.84
C THR A 144 -42.76 -87.83 -107.79
N ARG A 145 -43.08 -86.55 -108.06
CA ARG A 145 -44.16 -86.08 -108.96
C ARG A 145 -45.56 -86.42 -108.43
N GLU A 146 -45.64 -86.67 -107.13
CA GLU A 146 -46.85 -86.93 -106.36
C GLU A 146 -47.43 -85.62 -105.83
N VAL A 147 -48.75 -85.46 -105.97
CA VAL A 147 -49.54 -84.38 -105.39
C VAL A 147 -50.39 -84.98 -104.27
N THR A 148 -50.21 -84.46 -103.06
CA THR A 148 -50.94 -84.91 -101.86
C THR A 148 -51.71 -83.75 -101.22
N GLY A 149 -52.83 -84.01 -100.57
CA GLY A 149 -53.54 -82.98 -99.82
C GLY A 149 -54.66 -83.54 -98.96
N LYS A 150 -55.36 -82.66 -98.27
CA LYS A 150 -56.52 -83.01 -97.45
C LYS A 150 -57.69 -82.07 -97.73
N LEU A 151 -58.88 -82.65 -97.78
CA LEU A 151 -60.16 -81.96 -97.77
C LEU A 151 -60.88 -82.33 -96.48
N GLU A 152 -60.79 -81.43 -95.49
CA GLU A 152 -61.53 -81.52 -94.23
C GLU A 152 -63.02 -81.81 -94.50
N ASN A 153 -63.57 -82.82 -93.83
CA ASN A 153 -64.98 -83.23 -93.91
C ASN A 153 -65.49 -83.73 -95.30
N CYS A 154 -64.59 -84.10 -96.22
CA CYS A 154 -64.96 -84.73 -97.50
C CYS A 154 -64.40 -86.17 -97.65
N PRO A 155 -64.85 -87.16 -96.85
CA PRO A 155 -64.38 -88.55 -96.97
C PRO A 155 -65.03 -89.30 -98.13
N ASN A 156 -64.32 -90.26 -98.75
CA ASN A 156 -64.80 -91.07 -99.89
C ASN A 156 -65.38 -90.25 -101.05
N THR A 157 -64.84 -89.06 -101.27
CA THR A 157 -65.26 -88.08 -102.29
C THR A 157 -64.35 -88.21 -103.51
N THR A 158 -64.93 -88.11 -104.71
CA THR A 158 -64.18 -88.23 -105.97
C THR A 158 -63.68 -86.86 -106.40
N LEU A 159 -62.37 -86.70 -106.53
CA LEU A 159 -61.72 -85.53 -107.11
C LEU A 159 -61.44 -85.81 -108.58
N LEU A 160 -61.98 -84.97 -109.46
CA LEU A 160 -61.49 -84.85 -110.83
C LEU A 160 -60.42 -83.76 -110.89
N VAL A 161 -59.27 -84.12 -111.46
CA VAL A 161 -58.12 -83.21 -111.63
C VAL A 161 -57.84 -82.98 -113.10
N ASP A 162 -57.90 -81.72 -113.51
CA ASP A 162 -57.51 -81.29 -114.86
C ASP A 162 -56.12 -80.65 -114.82
N ALA A 163 -55.20 -81.16 -115.64
CA ALA A 163 -53.88 -80.59 -115.87
C ALA A 163 -53.83 -79.95 -117.26
N ALA A 164 -53.66 -78.62 -117.31
CA ALA A 164 -53.55 -77.88 -118.57
C ALA A 164 -52.07 -77.71 -118.97
N PRO A 165 -51.71 -77.88 -120.27
CA PRO A 165 -52.59 -78.08 -121.43
C PRO A 165 -52.81 -79.55 -121.87
N PHE A 166 -52.19 -80.55 -121.23
CA PHE A 166 -51.92 -81.86 -121.86
C PHE A 166 -52.98 -82.96 -121.75
N ARG A 167 -54.11 -82.70 -121.07
CA ARG A 167 -55.33 -83.54 -120.87
C ARG A 167 -55.51 -84.02 -119.42
N SER A 168 -56.77 -84.21 -119.06
CA SER A 168 -57.28 -84.99 -117.94
C SER A 168 -56.96 -86.49 -118.15
N VAL A 169 -56.82 -87.37 -117.14
CA VAL A 169 -57.29 -87.33 -115.75
C VAL A 169 -56.36 -88.17 -114.85
N PRO A 170 -55.95 -87.69 -113.67
CA PRO A 170 -55.85 -88.53 -112.48
C PRO A 170 -57.09 -88.37 -111.60
N VAL A 171 -57.83 -89.45 -111.37
CA VAL A 171 -58.94 -89.45 -110.40
C VAL A 171 -58.34 -89.83 -109.05
N ALA A 172 -58.51 -88.97 -108.05
CA ALA A 172 -58.15 -89.29 -106.68
C ALA A 172 -59.42 -89.45 -105.86
N LEU A 173 -59.55 -90.56 -105.12
CA LEU A 173 -60.55 -90.69 -104.07
C LEU A 173 -59.95 -90.15 -102.78
N THR A 174 -60.71 -89.40 -101.99
CA THR A 174 -60.31 -89.16 -100.60
C THR A 174 -60.51 -90.41 -99.75
N ASP A 175 -59.59 -90.66 -98.82
CA ASP A 175 -59.76 -91.68 -97.80
C ASP A 175 -60.90 -91.33 -96.81
N ALA A 176 -61.15 -92.21 -95.83
CA ALA A 176 -62.15 -91.99 -94.79
C ALA A 176 -61.88 -90.75 -93.88
N ASN A 177 -60.70 -90.13 -94.01
CA ASN A 177 -60.27 -88.95 -93.26
C ASN A 177 -60.15 -87.68 -94.14
N GLY A 178 -60.51 -87.77 -95.43
CA GLY A 178 -60.45 -86.66 -96.39
C GLY A 178 -59.09 -86.46 -97.07
N ASN A 179 -58.11 -87.34 -96.89
CA ASN A 179 -56.79 -87.22 -97.54
C ASN A 179 -56.82 -87.79 -98.97
N PHE A 180 -56.11 -87.17 -99.91
CA PHE A 180 -55.93 -87.67 -101.27
C PHE A 180 -54.44 -87.63 -101.68
N ALA A 181 -54.05 -88.53 -102.56
CA ALA A 181 -52.74 -88.58 -103.20
C ALA A 181 -52.89 -89.07 -104.65
N PHE A 182 -52.14 -88.49 -105.58
CA PHE A 182 -52.00 -88.98 -106.95
C PHE A 182 -50.66 -88.58 -107.56
N THR A 183 -50.15 -89.37 -108.50
CA THR A 183 -48.91 -89.07 -109.23
C THR A 183 -49.23 -88.58 -110.63
N ILE A 184 -48.57 -87.51 -111.08
CA ILE A 184 -48.69 -87.01 -112.46
C ILE A 184 -47.95 -87.99 -113.40
N PRO A 185 -48.49 -88.43 -114.55
CA PRO A 185 -47.77 -89.30 -115.50
C PRO A 185 -46.53 -88.61 -116.11
N THR A 186 -45.46 -89.36 -116.42
CA THR A 186 -44.15 -88.81 -116.84
C THR A 186 -44.18 -87.94 -118.10
N GLU A 187 -45.18 -88.19 -118.94
CA GLU A 187 -45.31 -87.65 -120.29
C GLU A 187 -45.81 -86.19 -120.27
N ASP A 188 -46.55 -85.82 -119.21
CA ASP A 188 -47.32 -84.57 -119.12
C ASP A 188 -46.70 -83.51 -118.17
N TYR A 189 -45.51 -83.77 -117.62
CA TYR A 189 -44.91 -82.95 -116.56
C TYR A 189 -43.83 -81.99 -117.05
N SER A 190 -44.19 -80.71 -117.13
CA SER A 190 -43.23 -79.59 -117.18
C SER A 190 -43.07 -78.95 -115.80
N PRO A 191 -41.85 -78.75 -115.28
CA PRO A 191 -41.64 -78.22 -113.93
C PRO A 191 -41.98 -76.72 -113.78
N ASP A 192 -42.10 -75.98 -114.90
CA ASP A 192 -42.11 -74.51 -114.90
C ASP A 192 -43.51 -73.91 -115.16
N ILE A 193 -44.41 -74.60 -115.85
CA ILE A 193 -45.82 -74.18 -116.01
C ILE A 193 -46.72 -75.42 -115.95
N LEU A 194 -47.36 -75.62 -114.79
CA LEU A 194 -48.46 -76.56 -114.62
C LEU A 194 -49.62 -75.83 -113.94
N LEU A 195 -50.80 -75.85 -114.57
CA LEU A 195 -52.06 -75.41 -113.94
C LEU A 195 -52.88 -76.64 -113.58
N LEU A 196 -53.28 -76.75 -112.31
CA LEU A 196 -54.19 -77.80 -111.83
C LEU A 196 -55.50 -77.17 -111.38
N SER A 197 -56.63 -77.72 -111.81
CA SER A 197 -57.95 -77.39 -111.28
C SER A 197 -58.68 -78.60 -110.74
N PHE A 198 -59.39 -78.40 -109.62
CA PHE A 198 -60.00 -79.46 -108.81
C PHE A 198 -61.50 -79.28 -108.72
N THR A 199 -62.25 -80.32 -109.12
CA THR A 199 -63.72 -80.36 -109.06
C THR A 199 -64.17 -81.54 -108.20
N LEU A 200 -65.13 -81.30 -107.30
CA LEU A 200 -65.63 -82.30 -106.35
C LEU A 200 -66.95 -82.93 -106.80
N TYR A 201 -67.00 -84.25 -106.72
CA TYR A 201 -68.22 -85.05 -106.89
C TYR A 201 -68.40 -85.98 -105.70
N ASN A 202 -69.63 -86.13 -105.23
CA ASN A 202 -69.96 -87.09 -104.16
C ASN A 202 -69.79 -88.55 -104.64
N SER A 203 -69.91 -89.51 -103.73
CA SER A 203 -69.78 -90.95 -104.01
C SER A 203 -70.82 -91.53 -104.99
N GLN A 204 -71.82 -90.75 -105.42
CA GLN A 204 -72.79 -91.10 -106.46
C GLN A 204 -72.57 -90.35 -107.78
N GLY A 205 -71.52 -89.51 -107.89
CA GLY A 205 -71.19 -88.74 -109.08
C GLY A 205 -71.88 -87.38 -109.22
N VAL A 206 -72.49 -86.85 -108.15
CA VAL A 206 -73.16 -85.53 -108.18
C VAL A 206 -72.19 -84.42 -107.77
N TYR A 207 -72.18 -83.31 -108.54
CA TYR A 207 -71.31 -82.15 -108.32
C TYR A 207 -71.55 -81.49 -106.96
N MET A 208 -70.48 -81.26 -106.18
CA MET A 208 -70.54 -80.65 -104.85
C MET A 208 -69.98 -79.23 -104.78
N GLY A 209 -69.08 -78.85 -105.70
CA GLY A 209 -68.46 -77.53 -105.69
C GLY A 209 -67.12 -77.46 -106.39
N TYR A 210 -66.58 -76.25 -106.46
CA TYR A 210 -65.28 -75.93 -107.04
C TYR A 210 -64.31 -75.47 -105.95
N VAL A 211 -63.11 -76.07 -105.89
CA VAL A 211 -62.16 -75.84 -104.79
C VAL A 211 -61.01 -74.88 -105.16
N GLY A 212 -60.76 -74.66 -106.46
CA GLY A 212 -59.83 -73.63 -106.93
C GLY A 212 -58.95 -74.03 -108.12
N ARG A 213 -58.11 -73.07 -108.54
CA ARG A 213 -56.97 -73.25 -109.45
C ARG A 213 -55.67 -73.15 -108.67
N ALA A 214 -54.80 -74.15 -108.79
CA ALA A 214 -53.43 -74.05 -108.31
C ALA A 214 -52.53 -73.57 -109.47
N ILE A 215 -51.88 -72.42 -109.24
CA ILE A 215 -50.73 -71.94 -110.00
C ILE A 215 -49.58 -71.93 -108.98
N ASN A 216 -48.40 -72.47 -109.33
CA ASN A 216 -47.25 -72.49 -108.43
C ASN A 216 -46.94 -71.05 -107.92
N PRO A 217 -46.63 -70.83 -106.62
CA PRO A 217 -45.95 -71.76 -105.72
C PRO A 217 -46.87 -72.52 -104.77
N ILE A 218 -46.77 -73.85 -104.82
CA ILE A 218 -47.37 -74.78 -103.87
C ILE A 218 -46.50 -74.85 -102.58
N SER A 219 -47.15 -74.81 -101.41
CA SER A 219 -46.47 -74.86 -100.10
C SER A 219 -46.04 -76.27 -99.71
N LEU A 220 -44.81 -76.43 -99.18
CA LEU A 220 -44.27 -77.71 -98.68
C LEU A 220 -45.00 -78.17 -97.40
N ASN A 221 -45.29 -79.46 -97.29
CA ASN A 221 -45.68 -80.06 -96.00
C ASN A 221 -44.45 -80.39 -95.17
N THR A 222 -44.54 -80.13 -93.86
CA THR A 222 -43.49 -80.47 -92.90
C THR A 222 -43.72 -81.83 -92.25
N ILE A 223 -42.63 -82.54 -92.03
CA ILE A 223 -42.55 -83.73 -91.18
C ILE A 223 -42.86 -83.29 -89.73
N PRO A 224 -43.56 -84.07 -88.88
CA PRO A 224 -43.71 -83.73 -87.46
C PRO A 224 -42.36 -83.38 -86.83
N ALA A 225 -42.24 -82.14 -86.36
CA ALA A 225 -40.97 -81.58 -85.94
C ALA A 225 -40.38 -82.37 -84.78
N VAL A 226 -39.13 -82.82 -84.94
CA VAL A 226 -38.38 -83.46 -83.88
C VAL A 226 -38.12 -82.43 -82.78
N THR A 227 -38.63 -82.67 -81.58
CA THR A 227 -38.57 -81.74 -80.44
C THR A 227 -37.82 -82.36 -79.27
N PHE A 228 -37.13 -81.51 -78.49
CA PHE A 228 -36.38 -81.90 -77.31
C PHE A 228 -37.09 -81.46 -76.04
N ASN A 229 -37.29 -82.38 -75.10
CA ASN A 229 -37.64 -82.07 -73.73
C ASN A 229 -36.41 -82.29 -72.84
N VAL A 230 -35.86 -81.21 -72.30
CA VAL A 230 -34.62 -81.19 -71.51
C VAL A 230 -34.95 -80.89 -70.04
N THR A 231 -34.49 -81.73 -69.12
CA THR A 231 -34.73 -81.59 -67.68
C THR A 231 -33.42 -81.77 -66.90
N GLY A 232 -33.33 -81.24 -65.67
CA GLY A 232 -32.13 -81.39 -64.82
C GLY A 232 -30.98 -80.39 -65.09
N LEU A 233 -31.18 -79.42 -65.99
CA LEU A 233 -30.27 -78.27 -66.14
C LEU A 233 -30.68 -77.16 -65.16
N ASN A 234 -29.78 -76.75 -64.27
CA ASN A 234 -29.98 -75.53 -63.47
C ASN A 234 -29.62 -74.32 -64.33
N THR A 235 -30.57 -73.41 -64.56
CA THR A 235 -30.35 -72.19 -65.35
C THR A 235 -29.70 -71.06 -64.55
N ASN A 236 -29.66 -71.13 -63.21
CA ASN A 236 -28.95 -70.19 -62.34
C ASN A 236 -28.08 -70.88 -61.26
N PRO A 237 -27.03 -71.65 -61.62
CA PRO A 237 -26.12 -72.25 -60.64
C PRO A 237 -25.06 -71.25 -60.13
N GLN A 238 -24.39 -71.58 -59.03
CA GLN A 238 -23.19 -70.88 -58.58
C GLN A 238 -21.92 -71.52 -59.17
N GLN A 239 -20.84 -70.76 -59.31
CA GLN A 239 -19.56 -71.29 -59.76
C GLN A 239 -19.09 -72.47 -58.88
N GLY A 240 -18.79 -73.60 -59.52
CA GLY A 240 -18.43 -74.86 -58.84
C GLY A 240 -19.55 -75.89 -58.80
N ASP A 241 -20.82 -75.48 -58.93
CA ASP A 241 -21.96 -76.40 -58.99
C ASP A 241 -21.81 -77.39 -60.15
N THR A 242 -22.28 -78.62 -59.93
CA THR A 242 -22.35 -79.68 -60.94
C THR A 242 -23.72 -80.32 -60.94
N GLY A 243 -24.14 -80.84 -62.08
CA GLY A 243 -25.38 -81.60 -62.20
C GLY A 243 -25.40 -82.43 -63.48
N LYS A 244 -26.54 -83.04 -63.74
CA LYS A 244 -26.78 -83.81 -64.96
C LYS A 244 -28.14 -83.46 -65.53
N MET A 245 -28.15 -83.06 -66.80
CA MET A 245 -29.37 -82.88 -67.56
C MET A 245 -29.68 -84.12 -68.40
N THR A 246 -30.96 -84.36 -68.65
CA THR A 246 -31.46 -85.47 -69.47
C THR A 246 -32.38 -84.93 -70.54
N THR A 247 -32.27 -85.49 -71.74
CA THR A 247 -33.07 -85.11 -72.91
C THR A 247 -33.88 -86.30 -73.39
N SER A 248 -35.16 -86.06 -73.71
CA SER A 248 -36.00 -86.99 -74.47
C SER A 248 -36.40 -86.37 -75.80
N VAL A 249 -36.47 -87.17 -76.87
CA VAL A 249 -36.74 -86.71 -78.23
C VAL A 249 -38.12 -87.19 -78.67
N LEU A 250 -38.98 -86.27 -79.11
CA LEU A 250 -40.33 -86.56 -79.61
C LEU A 250 -40.44 -86.29 -81.11
N PRO A 251 -41.15 -87.11 -81.90
CA PRO A 251 -41.85 -88.34 -81.50
C PRO A 251 -40.87 -89.49 -81.18
N ALA A 252 -41.32 -90.49 -80.41
CA ALA A 252 -40.44 -91.54 -79.85
C ALA A 252 -39.76 -92.46 -80.89
N ASN A 253 -40.25 -92.48 -82.14
CA ASN A 253 -39.63 -93.17 -83.26
C ASN A 253 -38.50 -92.36 -83.94
N ALA A 254 -38.29 -91.10 -83.56
CA ALA A 254 -37.12 -90.33 -83.97
C ALA A 254 -35.87 -90.81 -83.23
N SER A 255 -34.69 -90.51 -83.79
CA SER A 255 -33.40 -90.81 -83.12
C SER A 255 -33.32 -90.12 -81.77
N GLN A 256 -33.18 -90.93 -80.71
CA GLN A 256 -33.06 -90.46 -79.32
C GLN A 256 -31.63 -89.98 -78.98
N VAL A 257 -30.69 -90.06 -79.93
CA VAL A 257 -29.29 -89.69 -79.72
C VAL A 257 -29.11 -88.19 -79.95
N VAL A 258 -28.59 -87.49 -78.94
CA VAL A 258 -28.37 -86.04 -78.94
C VAL A 258 -26.93 -85.70 -78.59
N ASN A 259 -26.48 -84.55 -79.09
CA ASN A 259 -25.20 -83.94 -78.75
C ASN A 259 -25.43 -82.69 -77.89
N TYR A 260 -24.51 -82.42 -76.97
CA TYR A 260 -24.54 -81.26 -76.08
C TYR A 260 -23.36 -80.34 -76.38
N SER A 261 -23.60 -79.03 -76.32
CA SER A 261 -22.54 -78.03 -76.35
C SER A 261 -22.86 -76.83 -75.47
N SER A 262 -21.83 -76.06 -75.11
CA SER A 262 -21.95 -74.77 -74.44
C SER A 262 -21.35 -73.67 -75.31
N SER A 263 -21.99 -72.51 -75.35
CA SER A 263 -21.44 -71.33 -76.04
C SER A 263 -20.21 -70.75 -75.35
N ASP A 264 -20.04 -70.99 -74.04
CA ASP A 264 -18.87 -70.57 -73.27
C ASP A 264 -18.55 -71.59 -72.17
N THR A 265 -17.54 -72.42 -72.43
CA THR A 265 -17.07 -73.45 -71.51
C THR A 265 -16.27 -72.91 -70.32
N SER A 266 -15.88 -71.63 -70.35
CA SER A 266 -15.29 -70.94 -69.18
C SER A 266 -16.35 -70.49 -68.17
N VAL A 267 -17.61 -70.35 -68.60
CA VAL A 267 -18.76 -70.07 -67.75
C VAL A 267 -19.45 -71.37 -67.31
N MET A 268 -19.85 -72.22 -68.26
CA MET A 268 -20.41 -73.55 -67.97
C MET A 268 -19.97 -74.57 -69.03
N SER A 269 -19.45 -75.71 -68.59
CA SER A 269 -19.17 -76.85 -69.47
C SER A 269 -20.25 -77.92 -69.37
N VAL A 270 -20.41 -78.71 -70.43
CA VAL A 270 -21.28 -79.89 -70.48
C VAL A 270 -20.58 -81.00 -71.27
N ASP A 271 -20.65 -82.24 -70.78
CA ASP A 271 -20.07 -83.42 -71.45
C ASP A 271 -21.08 -84.12 -72.38
N SER A 272 -20.60 -85.13 -73.13
CA SER A 272 -21.44 -85.92 -74.05
C SER A 272 -22.53 -86.75 -73.35
N ASN A 273 -22.46 -86.93 -72.03
CA ASN A 273 -23.45 -87.65 -71.23
C ASN A 273 -24.50 -86.71 -70.59
N GLY A 274 -24.39 -85.40 -70.84
CA GLY A 274 -25.26 -84.37 -70.25
C GLY A 274 -24.87 -83.95 -68.84
N ASN A 275 -23.69 -84.35 -68.34
CA ASN A 275 -23.18 -83.84 -67.06
C ASN A 275 -22.65 -82.42 -67.28
N TRP A 276 -23.15 -81.45 -66.51
CA TRP A 276 -22.77 -80.05 -66.61
C TRP A 276 -22.02 -79.58 -65.36
N LYS A 277 -21.15 -78.57 -65.52
CA LYS A 277 -20.42 -77.91 -64.45
C LYS A 277 -20.39 -76.41 -64.66
N ALA A 278 -20.76 -75.64 -63.64
CA ALA A 278 -20.52 -74.21 -63.57
C ALA A 278 -19.02 -73.94 -63.33
N VAL A 279 -18.35 -73.34 -64.30
CA VAL A 279 -16.88 -73.13 -64.32
C VAL A 279 -16.50 -71.71 -63.88
N GLY A 280 -17.31 -70.70 -64.24
CA GLY A 280 -17.06 -69.29 -63.96
C GLY A 280 -18.34 -68.46 -63.98
N SER A 281 -18.37 -67.35 -63.25
CA SER A 281 -19.52 -66.44 -63.24
C SER A 281 -19.72 -65.80 -64.61
N GLY A 282 -20.95 -65.79 -65.14
CA GLY A 282 -21.23 -65.23 -66.47
C GLY A 282 -22.52 -65.76 -67.08
N LYS A 283 -22.68 -65.57 -68.40
CA LYS A 283 -23.82 -66.11 -69.16
C LYS A 283 -23.31 -67.05 -70.25
N ALA A 284 -23.95 -68.20 -70.38
CA ALA A 284 -23.70 -69.15 -71.46
C ALA A 284 -25.04 -69.66 -72.00
N ASN A 285 -25.02 -70.27 -73.17
CA ASN A 285 -26.14 -71.01 -73.73
C ASN A 285 -25.74 -72.48 -73.83
N ILE A 286 -26.58 -73.36 -73.29
CA ILE A 286 -26.43 -74.81 -73.46
C ILE A 286 -27.33 -75.24 -74.62
N THR A 287 -26.71 -75.80 -75.66
CA THR A 287 -27.40 -76.24 -76.88
C THR A 287 -27.49 -77.76 -76.91
N VAL A 288 -28.68 -78.27 -77.22
CA VAL A 288 -28.95 -79.69 -77.43
C VAL A 288 -29.33 -79.89 -78.89
N THR A 289 -28.59 -80.73 -79.61
CA THR A 289 -28.73 -80.92 -81.06
C THR A 289 -28.93 -82.40 -81.40
N SER A 290 -29.79 -82.74 -82.36
CA SER A 290 -29.95 -84.13 -82.81
C SER A 290 -28.66 -84.63 -83.46
N ALA A 291 -28.20 -85.83 -83.07
CA ALA A 291 -26.99 -86.42 -83.66
C ALA A 291 -27.19 -86.86 -85.12
N THR A 292 -28.44 -87.09 -85.56
CA THR A 292 -28.75 -87.54 -86.93
C THR A 292 -29.17 -86.39 -87.86
N ASN A 293 -29.55 -85.24 -87.33
CA ASN A 293 -29.80 -84.03 -88.13
C ASN A 293 -29.41 -82.78 -87.33
N THR A 294 -28.23 -82.24 -87.62
CA THR A 294 -27.65 -81.10 -86.88
C THR A 294 -28.38 -79.77 -87.09
N ALA A 295 -29.33 -79.69 -88.04
CA ALA A 295 -30.21 -78.54 -88.20
C ALA A 295 -31.33 -78.49 -87.14
N ILE A 296 -31.52 -79.57 -86.36
CA ILE A 296 -32.53 -79.65 -85.31
C ILE A 296 -31.84 -79.51 -83.95
N ALA A 297 -32.03 -78.34 -83.32
CA ALA A 297 -31.45 -78.00 -82.02
C ALA A 297 -32.41 -77.20 -81.14
N THR A 298 -32.21 -77.24 -79.82
CA THR A 298 -32.79 -76.29 -78.85
C THR A 298 -31.68 -75.65 -78.02
N THR A 299 -31.89 -74.41 -77.60
CA THR A 299 -30.87 -73.59 -76.90
C THR A 299 -31.45 -73.04 -75.60
N ILE A 300 -30.78 -73.33 -74.48
CA ILE A 300 -31.24 -72.94 -73.14
C ILE A 300 -30.22 -71.96 -72.54
N PRO A 301 -30.61 -70.70 -72.27
CA PRO A 301 -29.72 -69.73 -71.62
C PRO A 301 -29.53 -70.07 -70.14
N VAL A 302 -28.29 -69.94 -69.65
CA VAL A 302 -27.90 -70.13 -68.25
C VAL A 302 -27.08 -68.92 -67.76
N THR A 303 -27.26 -68.53 -66.49
CA THR A 303 -26.50 -67.46 -65.84
C THR A 303 -25.83 -68.01 -64.58
N VAL A 304 -24.51 -68.15 -64.60
CA VAL A 304 -23.74 -68.64 -63.44
C VAL A 304 -23.43 -67.49 -62.49
N GLY A 305 -23.83 -67.63 -61.23
CA GLY A 305 -23.49 -66.71 -60.14
C GLY A 305 -22.07 -66.89 -59.62
N SER A 306 -21.51 -65.84 -59.01
CA SER A 306 -20.17 -65.86 -58.42
C SER A 306 -20.16 -66.59 -57.07
N PHE A 307 -19.31 -67.61 -56.95
CA PHE A 307 -19.06 -68.26 -55.67
C PHE A 307 -17.96 -67.52 -54.91
N VAL A 308 -18.32 -67.00 -53.73
CA VAL A 308 -17.41 -66.30 -52.82
C VAL A 308 -17.14 -67.20 -51.64
N ASP A 309 -15.91 -67.70 -51.48
CA ASP A 309 -15.50 -68.40 -50.26
C ASP A 309 -15.49 -67.42 -49.06
N PRO A 310 -16.38 -67.58 -48.06
CA PRO A 310 -16.43 -66.67 -46.92
C PRO A 310 -15.14 -66.73 -46.08
N ALA A 311 -14.42 -67.86 -46.08
CA ALA A 311 -13.18 -68.03 -45.33
C ALA A 311 -11.98 -67.28 -45.96
N THR A 312 -12.08 -66.88 -47.23
CA THR A 312 -11.09 -66.04 -47.92
C THR A 312 -11.36 -64.56 -47.63
N ILE A 313 -12.61 -64.08 -47.71
CA ILE A 313 -12.96 -62.71 -47.27
C ILE A 313 -12.59 -62.50 -45.79
N ALA A 314 -12.98 -63.43 -44.92
CA ALA A 314 -12.70 -63.30 -43.48
C ALA A 314 -11.19 -63.19 -43.19
N ALA A 315 -10.33 -63.86 -43.95
CA ALA A 315 -8.88 -63.80 -43.78
C ALA A 315 -8.28 -62.45 -44.19
N VAL A 316 -8.76 -61.85 -45.29
CA VAL A 316 -8.31 -60.51 -45.74
C VAL A 316 -8.82 -59.44 -44.78
N ASN A 317 -10.10 -59.49 -44.42
CA ASN A 317 -10.72 -58.60 -43.46
C ASN A 317 -9.99 -58.61 -42.11
N ALA A 318 -9.58 -59.79 -41.62
CA ALA A 318 -8.89 -59.95 -40.35
C ALA A 318 -7.52 -59.26 -40.26
N LEU A 319 -6.94 -58.77 -41.36
CA LEU A 319 -5.73 -57.93 -41.35
C LEU A 319 -5.99 -56.51 -40.84
N PHE A 320 -7.24 -56.04 -40.85
CA PHE A 320 -7.62 -54.64 -40.59
C PHE A 320 -8.37 -54.48 -39.28
N ILE A 321 -8.26 -53.29 -38.68
CA ILE A 321 -8.97 -52.93 -37.44
C ILE A 321 -10.48 -53.15 -37.62
N ASP A 322 -11.12 -53.72 -36.61
CA ASP A 322 -12.52 -54.16 -36.60
C ASP A 322 -12.92 -55.16 -37.70
N ASN A 323 -11.92 -55.83 -38.29
CA ASN A 323 -12.06 -56.70 -39.46
C ASN A 323 -12.63 -55.95 -40.69
N ASN A 324 -12.30 -54.67 -40.86
CA ASN A 324 -12.84 -53.83 -41.92
C ASN A 324 -11.73 -53.21 -42.79
N PRO A 325 -11.58 -53.62 -44.07
CA PRO A 325 -10.58 -53.09 -45.01
C PRO A 325 -10.63 -51.57 -45.26
N ALA A 326 -11.68 -50.86 -44.86
CA ALA A 326 -11.70 -49.40 -44.86
C ALA A 326 -10.71 -48.81 -43.84
N ASN A 327 -10.57 -49.45 -42.68
CA ASN A 327 -9.67 -49.06 -41.60
C ASN A 327 -8.19 -49.38 -41.93
N SER A 328 -7.27 -48.96 -41.08
CA SER A 328 -5.86 -49.38 -41.16
C SER A 328 -5.64 -50.81 -40.67
N ILE A 329 -4.48 -51.39 -40.98
CA ILE A 329 -4.07 -52.70 -40.46
C ILE A 329 -4.04 -52.74 -38.93
N LYS A 330 -4.31 -53.91 -38.34
CA LYS A 330 -4.17 -54.13 -36.90
C LYS A 330 -2.71 -54.04 -36.47
N ASP A 331 -2.48 -53.72 -35.21
CA ASP A 331 -1.12 -53.71 -34.68
C ASP A 331 -0.42 -55.08 -34.71
N THR A 332 -1.20 -56.15 -34.63
CA THR A 332 -0.76 -57.56 -34.72
C THR A 332 -0.58 -58.06 -36.15
N THR A 333 -0.99 -57.30 -37.16
CA THR A 333 -0.82 -57.68 -38.57
C THR A 333 0.66 -57.58 -38.95
N ASN A 334 1.21 -58.71 -39.37
CA ASN A 334 2.61 -58.88 -39.75
C ASN A 334 2.69 -59.54 -41.14
N GLN A 335 3.92 -59.70 -41.65
CA GLN A 335 4.11 -60.25 -43.00
C GLN A 335 3.51 -61.65 -43.15
N ALA A 336 3.67 -62.53 -42.14
CA ALA A 336 3.10 -63.88 -42.16
C ALA A 336 1.56 -63.90 -42.22
N ALA A 337 0.88 -62.96 -41.54
CA ALA A 337 -0.57 -62.82 -41.63
C ALA A 337 -1.02 -62.36 -43.03
N ILE A 338 -0.29 -61.41 -43.63
CA ILE A 338 -0.55 -60.94 -45.00
C ILE A 338 -0.29 -62.06 -46.01
N ASP A 339 0.80 -62.81 -45.87
CA ASP A 339 1.14 -63.94 -46.75
C ASP A 339 0.09 -65.07 -46.66
N ALA A 340 -0.39 -65.37 -45.46
CA ALA A 340 -1.46 -66.35 -45.24
C ALA A 340 -2.78 -65.93 -45.93
N ALA A 341 -3.13 -64.65 -45.87
CA ALA A 341 -4.31 -64.12 -46.58
C ALA A 341 -4.09 -64.05 -48.10
N GLN A 342 -2.90 -63.64 -48.56
CA GLN A 342 -2.50 -63.61 -49.97
C GLN A 342 -2.58 -65.01 -50.61
N ASN A 343 -2.16 -66.05 -49.90
CA ASN A 343 -2.24 -67.43 -50.37
C ASN A 343 -3.69 -67.89 -50.58
N LYS A 344 -4.62 -67.47 -49.71
CA LYS A 344 -6.06 -67.74 -49.92
C LYS A 344 -6.63 -66.97 -51.11
N VAL A 345 -6.28 -65.68 -51.27
CA VAL A 345 -6.69 -64.88 -52.43
C VAL A 345 -6.17 -65.50 -53.73
N ASN A 346 -4.93 -65.96 -53.77
CA ASN A 346 -4.34 -66.64 -54.93
C ASN A 346 -5.09 -67.93 -55.32
N ALA A 347 -5.67 -68.64 -54.35
CA ALA A 347 -6.42 -69.87 -54.57
C ALA A 347 -7.89 -69.66 -54.99
N ALA A 348 -8.46 -68.47 -54.78
CA ALA A 348 -9.84 -68.16 -55.20
C ALA A 348 -9.96 -68.20 -56.73
N THR A 349 -10.99 -68.85 -57.28
CA THR A 349 -11.15 -69.04 -58.74
C THR A 349 -11.83 -67.86 -59.45
N ASP A 350 -12.73 -67.14 -58.79
CA ASP A 350 -13.37 -65.93 -59.30
C ASP A 350 -12.34 -64.80 -59.49
N THR A 351 -12.22 -64.30 -60.73
CA THR A 351 -11.22 -63.29 -61.11
C THR A 351 -11.57 -61.88 -60.66
N ILE A 352 -12.85 -61.56 -60.48
CA ILE A 352 -13.35 -60.25 -60.04
C ILE A 352 -13.13 -60.11 -58.54
N VAL A 353 -13.55 -61.12 -57.76
CA VAL A 353 -13.38 -61.19 -56.30
C VAL A 353 -11.89 -61.23 -55.94
N ARG A 354 -11.09 -62.02 -56.66
CA ARG A 354 -9.63 -62.04 -56.49
C ARG A 354 -9.01 -60.65 -56.68
N SER A 355 -9.41 -59.93 -57.72
CA SER A 355 -8.92 -58.58 -58.03
C SER A 355 -9.25 -57.57 -56.92
N GLU A 356 -10.47 -57.61 -56.37
CA GLU A 356 -10.86 -56.69 -55.30
C GLU A 356 -10.15 -57.00 -53.96
N LEU A 357 -10.07 -58.28 -53.58
CA LEU A 357 -9.32 -58.69 -52.39
C LEU A 357 -7.81 -58.43 -52.52
N GLN A 358 -7.26 -58.52 -53.73
CA GLN A 358 -5.85 -58.18 -53.98
C GLN A 358 -5.55 -56.72 -53.65
N LYS A 359 -6.42 -55.75 -54.02
CA LYS A 359 -6.26 -54.34 -53.65
C LYS A 359 -6.18 -54.14 -52.13
N GLN A 360 -6.97 -54.90 -51.38
CA GLN A 360 -6.96 -54.86 -49.92
C GLN A 360 -5.65 -55.45 -49.37
N ILE A 361 -5.20 -56.59 -49.89
CA ILE A 361 -3.88 -57.15 -49.54
C ILE A 361 -2.75 -56.16 -49.85
N ASP A 362 -2.79 -55.46 -50.98
CA ASP A 362 -1.76 -54.50 -51.36
C ASP A 362 -1.80 -53.22 -50.52
N LYS A 363 -2.99 -52.78 -50.08
CA LYS A 363 -3.13 -51.77 -49.01
C LYS A 363 -2.46 -52.25 -47.72
N ALA A 364 -2.73 -53.48 -47.28
CA ALA A 364 -2.14 -54.03 -46.05
C ALA A 364 -0.61 -54.11 -46.12
N LYS A 365 -0.04 -54.56 -47.25
CA LYS A 365 1.42 -54.55 -47.50
C LYS A 365 2.00 -53.14 -47.38
N LYS A 366 1.36 -52.14 -48.02
CA LYS A 366 1.80 -50.75 -48.01
C LYS A 366 1.79 -50.14 -46.60
N GLU A 367 0.73 -50.39 -45.83
CA GLU A 367 0.65 -49.90 -44.45
C GLU A 367 1.65 -50.62 -43.52
N LEU A 368 1.90 -51.91 -43.71
CA LEU A 368 2.91 -52.65 -42.94
C LEU A 368 4.33 -52.16 -43.23
N ALA A 369 4.64 -51.86 -44.49
CA ALA A 369 5.92 -51.26 -44.87
C ALA A 369 6.10 -49.89 -44.18
N ALA A 370 5.12 -48.99 -44.29
CA ALA A 370 5.16 -47.69 -43.64
C ALA A 370 5.27 -47.79 -42.11
N LYS A 371 4.56 -48.73 -41.47
CA LYS A 371 4.69 -49.00 -40.03
C LYS A 371 6.09 -49.48 -39.65
N THR A 372 6.71 -50.30 -40.49
CA THR A 372 8.07 -50.82 -40.28
C THR A 372 9.12 -49.70 -40.41
N GLU A 373 8.99 -48.83 -41.42
CA GLU A 373 9.84 -47.64 -41.60
C GLU A 373 9.73 -46.68 -40.40
N ILE A 374 8.50 -46.38 -39.94
CA ILE A 374 8.25 -45.54 -38.76
C ILE A 374 8.91 -46.16 -37.51
N ALA A 375 8.80 -47.48 -37.31
CA ALA A 375 9.43 -48.15 -36.18
C ALA A 375 10.97 -48.08 -36.21
N GLN A 376 11.58 -48.24 -37.39
CA GLN A 376 13.03 -48.09 -37.56
C GLN A 376 13.50 -46.65 -37.28
N ALA A 377 12.83 -45.65 -37.86
CA ALA A 377 13.14 -44.24 -37.61
C ALA A 377 12.96 -43.88 -36.12
N THR A 378 11.90 -44.39 -35.48
CA THR A 378 11.66 -44.22 -34.03
C THR A 378 12.79 -44.80 -33.19
N ALA A 379 13.29 -46.00 -33.53
CA ALA A 379 14.43 -46.61 -32.84
C ALA A 379 15.71 -45.78 -33.01
N SER A 380 15.98 -45.28 -34.22
CA SER A 380 17.14 -44.42 -34.50
C SER A 380 17.09 -43.09 -33.75
N VAL A 381 15.93 -42.42 -33.69
CA VAL A 381 15.73 -41.20 -32.89
C VAL A 381 15.91 -41.49 -31.39
N ASN A 382 15.23 -42.52 -30.86
CA ASN A 382 15.34 -42.91 -29.46
C ASN A 382 16.79 -43.26 -29.07
N ASN A 383 17.59 -43.80 -29.99
CA ASN A 383 18.99 -44.12 -29.75
C ASN A 383 19.90 -42.91 -29.53
N LEU A 384 19.47 -41.68 -29.87
CA LEU A 384 20.18 -40.44 -29.56
C LEU A 384 20.06 -40.04 -28.07
N PHE A 385 19.02 -40.53 -27.39
CA PHE A 385 18.62 -40.09 -26.05
C PHE A 385 18.89 -41.13 -24.98
N SER A 386 19.33 -40.68 -23.80
CA SER A 386 19.53 -41.54 -22.62
C SER A 386 18.21 -41.88 -21.93
N ASN A 387 17.13 -41.14 -22.22
CA ASN A 387 15.83 -41.26 -21.58
C ASN A 387 14.66 -41.51 -22.57
N ALA A 388 14.90 -42.25 -23.64
CA ALA A 388 13.82 -42.67 -24.54
C ALA A 388 12.69 -43.41 -23.78
N PRO A 389 11.40 -43.20 -24.14
CA PRO A 389 10.91 -42.44 -25.29
C PRO A 389 10.59 -40.96 -25.01
N THR A 390 10.96 -40.41 -23.84
CA THR A 390 10.65 -39.00 -23.54
C THR A 390 11.56 -38.03 -24.29
N ASN A 391 12.76 -38.48 -24.69
CA ASN A 391 13.64 -37.80 -25.63
C ASN A 391 14.00 -36.36 -25.22
N THR A 392 14.29 -36.15 -23.93
CA THR A 392 14.67 -34.83 -23.36
C THR A 392 16.12 -34.74 -22.88
N LEU A 393 16.87 -35.85 -22.88
CA LEU A 393 18.29 -35.86 -22.49
C LEU A 393 19.08 -36.72 -23.48
N LEU A 394 20.10 -36.15 -24.11
CA LEU A 394 21.00 -36.88 -25.01
C LEU A 394 21.86 -37.91 -24.25
N LYS A 395 22.48 -38.84 -24.98
CA LYS A 395 23.62 -39.61 -24.49
C LYS A 395 24.90 -38.80 -24.71
N ASP A 396 25.84 -38.89 -23.79
CA ASP A 396 27.19 -38.28 -23.93
C ASP A 396 27.93 -38.76 -25.20
N SER A 397 27.60 -39.96 -25.69
CA SER A 397 28.14 -40.54 -26.92
C SER A 397 27.46 -40.06 -28.21
N THR A 398 26.39 -39.27 -28.14
CA THR A 398 25.66 -38.82 -29.34
C THR A 398 26.48 -37.79 -30.10
N THR A 399 26.70 -38.06 -31.39
CA THR A 399 27.42 -37.18 -32.32
C THR A 399 26.46 -36.56 -33.34
N GLN A 400 26.87 -35.46 -33.98
CA GLN A 400 26.09 -34.85 -35.05
C GLN A 400 25.77 -35.85 -36.17
N ALA A 401 26.72 -36.72 -36.54
CA ALA A 401 26.50 -37.75 -37.56
C ALA A 401 25.39 -38.76 -37.19
N MET A 402 25.19 -39.06 -35.90
CA MET A 402 24.07 -39.88 -35.44
C MET A 402 22.74 -39.14 -35.57
N ILE A 403 22.71 -37.84 -35.21
CA ILE A 403 21.54 -36.98 -35.34
C ILE A 403 21.15 -36.83 -36.82
N ASP A 404 22.13 -36.59 -37.70
CA ASP A 404 21.94 -36.47 -39.15
C ASP A 404 21.44 -37.79 -39.77
N SER A 405 21.97 -38.93 -39.33
CA SER A 405 21.52 -40.26 -39.78
C SER A 405 20.06 -40.55 -39.38
N ALA A 406 19.70 -40.26 -38.13
CA ALA A 406 18.32 -40.39 -37.66
C ALA A 406 17.38 -39.39 -38.37
N SER A 407 17.82 -38.14 -38.57
CA SER A 407 17.11 -37.12 -39.34
C SER A 407 16.85 -37.56 -40.79
N ALA A 408 17.84 -38.17 -41.47
CA ALA A 408 17.67 -38.71 -42.81
C ALA A 408 16.60 -39.81 -42.88
N GLN A 409 16.60 -40.76 -41.92
CA GLN A 409 15.57 -41.79 -41.83
C GLN A 409 14.17 -41.22 -41.60
N VAL A 410 14.03 -40.27 -40.65
CA VAL A 410 12.76 -39.59 -40.38
C VAL A 410 12.28 -38.80 -41.60
N ASN A 411 13.17 -38.12 -42.30
CA ASN A 411 12.82 -37.33 -43.48
C ASN A 411 12.40 -38.18 -44.68
N ALA A 412 12.87 -39.42 -44.79
CA ALA A 412 12.44 -40.38 -45.81
C ALA A 412 11.00 -40.89 -45.63
N LEU A 413 10.45 -40.85 -44.41
CA LEU A 413 9.09 -41.32 -44.11
C LEU A 413 8.02 -40.56 -44.91
N ALA A 414 6.88 -41.21 -45.19
CA ALA A 414 5.67 -40.54 -45.64
C ALA A 414 5.15 -39.53 -44.60
N ALA A 415 4.38 -38.53 -45.04
CA ALA A 415 3.81 -37.52 -44.14
C ALA A 415 2.80 -38.15 -43.16
N SER A 416 3.10 -38.10 -41.86
CA SER A 416 2.27 -38.64 -40.78
C SER A 416 2.48 -37.85 -39.49
N LYS A 417 1.59 -38.06 -38.49
CA LYS A 417 1.75 -37.46 -37.15
C LYS A 417 3.05 -37.94 -36.48
N ASP A 418 3.43 -39.20 -36.69
CA ASP A 418 4.65 -39.78 -36.14
C ASP A 418 5.90 -39.15 -36.77
N LYS A 419 5.90 -38.91 -38.09
CA LYS A 419 6.98 -38.15 -38.74
C LYS A 419 7.14 -36.77 -38.11
N THR A 420 6.05 -36.03 -37.93
CA THR A 420 6.10 -34.70 -37.29
C THR A 420 6.62 -34.76 -35.86
N LYS A 421 6.21 -35.77 -35.06
CA LYS A 421 6.76 -35.97 -33.70
C LYS A 421 8.26 -36.25 -33.74
N LEU A 422 8.70 -37.19 -34.58
CA LEU A 422 10.11 -37.56 -34.71
C LEU A 422 10.97 -36.41 -35.23
N GLN A 423 10.44 -35.53 -36.10
CA GLN A 423 11.11 -34.29 -36.52
C GLN A 423 11.25 -33.30 -35.34
N GLY A 424 10.26 -33.21 -34.46
CA GLY A 424 10.35 -32.45 -33.21
C GLY A 424 11.40 -33.00 -32.24
N ASP A 425 11.45 -34.33 -32.07
CA ASP A 425 12.48 -35.00 -31.27
C ASP A 425 13.90 -34.76 -31.87
N ILE A 426 14.05 -34.79 -33.20
CA ILE A 426 15.31 -34.45 -33.90
C ILE A 426 15.70 -32.97 -33.72
N ALA A 427 14.73 -32.04 -33.74
CA ALA A 427 15.02 -30.63 -33.46
C ALA A 427 15.53 -30.46 -32.03
N ASN A 428 14.86 -31.08 -31.04
CA ASN A 428 15.32 -31.09 -29.65
C ASN A 428 16.71 -31.74 -29.48
N ALA A 429 17.01 -32.82 -30.24
CA ALA A 429 18.35 -33.42 -30.25
C ALA A 429 19.41 -32.40 -30.73
N ASN A 430 19.14 -31.65 -31.80
CA ASN A 430 20.04 -30.62 -32.29
C ASN A 430 20.21 -29.48 -31.28
N ASP A 431 19.15 -29.00 -30.64
CA ASP A 431 19.22 -27.92 -29.66
C ASP A 431 20.03 -28.34 -28.42
N LEU A 432 19.75 -29.52 -27.85
CA LEU A 432 20.50 -30.07 -26.71
C LEU A 432 21.96 -30.37 -27.05
N PHE A 433 22.24 -30.87 -28.26
CA PHE A 433 23.61 -31.09 -28.73
C PHE A 433 24.35 -29.76 -28.81
N ASN A 434 23.67 -28.71 -29.30
CA ASN A 434 24.21 -27.36 -29.46
C ASN A 434 24.30 -26.54 -28.16
N GLN A 435 23.67 -26.95 -27.07
CA GLN A 435 23.76 -26.31 -25.77
C GLN A 435 25.07 -26.67 -25.06
N ILE A 436 25.57 -25.78 -24.20
CA ILE A 436 26.68 -26.01 -23.28
C ILE A 436 26.36 -25.34 -21.93
N ALA A 437 26.62 -26.02 -20.82
CA ALA A 437 26.38 -25.47 -19.50
C ALA A 437 27.31 -24.26 -19.26
N PRO A 438 26.78 -23.15 -18.70
CA PRO A 438 27.58 -21.97 -18.43
C PRO A 438 28.78 -22.27 -17.53
N THR A 439 29.98 -21.94 -18.02
CA THR A 439 31.16 -21.93 -17.16
C THR A 439 31.01 -20.83 -16.12
N THR A 440 31.44 -21.10 -14.90
CA THR A 440 31.50 -20.15 -13.79
C THR A 440 32.85 -20.30 -13.09
N ILE A 441 33.35 -19.24 -12.47
CA ILE A 441 34.64 -19.22 -11.80
C ILE A 441 34.50 -18.49 -10.45
N GLY A 442 35.04 -19.09 -9.38
CA GLY A 442 35.06 -18.48 -8.05
C GLY A 442 35.92 -17.22 -7.97
N GLY A 443 35.72 -16.41 -6.94
CA GLY A 443 36.61 -15.28 -6.63
C GLY A 443 38.03 -15.77 -6.28
N LEU A 444 39.04 -15.09 -6.81
CA LEU A 444 40.46 -15.44 -6.59
C LEU A 444 41.21 -14.30 -5.91
N THR A 445 42.25 -14.66 -5.16
CA THR A 445 43.17 -13.75 -4.46
C THR A 445 44.61 -14.01 -4.91
N THR A 446 45.54 -13.15 -4.51
CA THR A 446 46.98 -13.37 -4.76
C THR A 446 47.56 -14.61 -4.09
N ASN A 447 46.81 -15.24 -3.18
CA ASN A 447 47.22 -16.43 -2.44
C ASN A 447 46.46 -17.69 -2.90
N SER A 448 45.56 -17.58 -3.89
CA SER A 448 44.75 -18.70 -4.38
C SER A 448 45.62 -19.70 -5.15
N THR A 449 45.67 -20.94 -4.67
CA THR A 449 46.36 -22.09 -5.28
C THR A 449 45.43 -23.01 -6.09
N MET A 450 44.13 -22.74 -6.07
CA MET A 450 43.10 -23.52 -6.75
C MET A 450 42.11 -22.58 -7.44
N VAL A 451 41.60 -22.99 -8.61
CA VAL A 451 40.45 -22.40 -9.28
C VAL A 451 39.31 -23.40 -9.24
N SER A 452 38.19 -23.00 -8.66
CA SER A 452 36.96 -23.78 -8.61
C SER A 452 35.83 -23.09 -9.36
N GLY A 453 34.84 -23.88 -9.77
CA GLY A 453 33.66 -23.38 -10.46
C GLY A 453 32.79 -24.51 -11.00
N LYS A 454 31.90 -24.15 -11.92
CA LYS A 454 31.06 -25.10 -12.67
C LYS A 454 31.27 -24.96 -14.18
N GLY A 455 30.91 -26.00 -14.93
CA GLY A 455 30.93 -26.01 -16.39
C GLY A 455 30.18 -27.21 -16.96
N GLU A 456 30.33 -27.44 -18.27
CA GLU A 456 29.79 -28.65 -18.93
C GLU A 456 30.37 -29.90 -18.29
N ALA A 457 29.50 -30.79 -17.81
CA ALA A 457 29.91 -32.03 -17.17
C ALA A 457 30.77 -32.89 -18.10
N ASN A 458 31.65 -33.71 -17.52
CA ASN A 458 32.53 -34.64 -18.23
C ASN A 458 33.47 -33.99 -19.28
N SER A 459 33.57 -32.66 -19.34
CA SER A 459 34.29 -31.93 -20.40
C SER A 459 35.68 -31.42 -19.96
N ASP A 460 36.55 -31.13 -20.93
CA ASP A 460 37.89 -30.59 -20.66
C ASP A 460 37.82 -29.09 -20.34
N ILE A 461 38.66 -28.64 -19.40
CA ILE A 461 38.75 -27.25 -18.97
C ILE A 461 40.19 -26.73 -19.01
N VAL A 462 40.35 -25.50 -19.48
CA VAL A 462 41.61 -24.77 -19.54
C VAL A 462 41.50 -23.48 -18.72
N ILE A 463 42.46 -23.24 -17.83
CA ILE A 463 42.58 -22.01 -17.05
C ILE A 463 43.67 -21.15 -17.67
N LYS A 464 43.37 -19.89 -17.97
CA LYS A 464 44.28 -18.93 -18.60
C LYS A 464 44.46 -17.66 -17.77
N ASN A 465 45.65 -17.06 -17.80
CA ASN A 465 45.88 -15.67 -17.42
C ASN A 465 46.12 -14.87 -18.70
N GLY A 466 45.18 -14.00 -19.07
CA GLY A 466 45.15 -13.40 -20.41
C GLY A 466 45.10 -14.47 -21.51
N THR A 467 46.11 -14.50 -22.39
CA THR A 467 46.24 -15.50 -23.47
C THR A 467 46.96 -16.78 -23.06
N VAL A 468 47.70 -16.76 -21.94
CA VAL A 468 48.58 -17.86 -21.50
C VAL A 468 47.79 -18.90 -20.71
N THR A 469 47.83 -20.16 -21.13
CA THR A 469 47.34 -21.29 -20.31
C THR A 469 48.23 -21.48 -19.09
N ILE A 470 47.64 -21.41 -17.90
CA ILE A 470 48.34 -21.59 -16.61
C ILE A 470 48.02 -22.95 -15.96
N ALA A 471 46.88 -23.56 -16.30
CA ALA A 471 46.53 -24.94 -15.90
C ALA A 471 45.47 -25.53 -16.83
N SER A 472 45.29 -26.85 -16.76
CA SER A 472 44.19 -27.58 -17.43
C SER A 472 43.68 -28.69 -16.52
N GLY A 473 42.47 -29.19 -16.78
CA GLY A 473 41.86 -30.29 -16.04
C GLY A 473 40.57 -30.77 -16.70
N ARG A 474 39.69 -31.40 -15.93
CA ARG A 474 38.33 -31.79 -16.35
C ARG A 474 37.27 -31.25 -15.39
N VAL A 475 36.07 -31.06 -15.92
CA VAL A 475 34.84 -30.90 -15.15
C VAL A 475 34.30 -32.29 -14.81
N ALA A 476 33.89 -32.48 -13.55
CA ALA A 476 33.31 -33.74 -13.08
C ALA A 476 31.87 -33.95 -13.61
N SER A 477 31.31 -35.13 -13.37
CA SER A 477 29.96 -35.51 -13.81
C SER A 477 28.83 -34.73 -13.13
N ASP A 478 29.10 -34.08 -12.00
CA ASP A 478 28.18 -33.18 -11.29
C ASP A 478 28.26 -31.72 -11.80
N GLY A 479 29.09 -31.47 -12.81
CA GLY A 479 29.33 -30.14 -13.39
C GLY A 479 30.29 -29.27 -12.58
N ASN A 480 30.85 -29.72 -11.45
CA ASN A 480 31.85 -28.97 -10.69
C ASN A 480 33.27 -29.22 -11.23
N TYR A 481 34.16 -28.25 -11.08
CA TYR A 481 35.59 -28.43 -11.32
C TYR A 481 36.44 -27.81 -10.21
N LEU A 482 37.65 -28.35 -10.05
CA LEU A 482 38.66 -27.84 -9.11
C LEU A 482 40.05 -28.10 -9.72
N VAL A 483 40.73 -27.04 -10.16
CA VAL A 483 42.00 -27.11 -10.89
C VAL A 483 43.09 -26.35 -10.12
N SER A 484 44.22 -26.99 -9.85
CA SER A 484 45.35 -26.36 -9.17
C SER A 484 46.04 -25.32 -10.06
N ILE A 485 46.43 -24.19 -9.49
CA ILE A 485 47.22 -23.12 -10.12
C ILE A 485 48.35 -22.66 -9.22
N THR A 486 49.41 -22.08 -9.78
CA THR A 486 50.34 -21.26 -9.01
C THR A 486 49.68 -19.92 -8.65
N PRO A 487 49.95 -19.34 -7.46
CA PRO A 487 49.41 -18.04 -7.08
C PRO A 487 49.75 -16.96 -8.12
N GLN A 488 48.77 -16.10 -8.43
CA GLN A 488 48.84 -15.12 -9.53
C GLN A 488 48.87 -13.69 -8.98
N VAL A 489 49.52 -12.77 -9.69
CA VAL A 489 49.68 -11.37 -9.24
C VAL A 489 48.37 -10.58 -9.28
N ALA A 490 48.24 -9.63 -8.35
CA ALA A 490 47.07 -8.75 -8.27
C ALA A 490 46.84 -7.97 -9.57
N GLY A 491 45.58 -7.87 -10.02
CA GLY A 491 45.22 -7.29 -11.31
C GLY A 491 45.23 -8.28 -12.49
N SER A 492 45.61 -9.55 -12.28
CA SER A 492 45.48 -10.60 -13.31
C SER A 492 44.01 -10.95 -13.57
N THR A 493 43.62 -11.07 -14.84
CA THR A 493 42.32 -11.63 -15.25
C THR A 493 42.48 -13.11 -15.56
N ILE A 494 41.91 -13.94 -14.71
CA ILE A 494 41.95 -15.41 -14.83
C ILE A 494 40.66 -15.87 -15.51
N THR A 495 40.79 -16.63 -16.59
CA THR A 495 39.67 -17.15 -17.39
C THR A 495 39.65 -18.66 -17.34
N ALA A 496 38.54 -19.22 -16.87
CA ALA A 496 38.20 -20.62 -17.08
C ALA A 496 37.49 -20.76 -18.43
N MET A 497 37.90 -21.74 -19.25
CA MET A 497 37.29 -22.05 -20.53
C MET A 497 37.07 -23.56 -20.64
N VAL A 498 35.81 -23.98 -20.70
CA VAL A 498 35.39 -25.37 -20.88
C VAL A 498 35.07 -25.62 -22.34
N THR A 499 35.50 -26.77 -22.87
CA THR A 499 35.20 -27.21 -24.23
C THR A 499 34.37 -28.49 -24.19
N LYS A 500 33.13 -28.44 -24.69
CA LYS A 500 32.22 -29.59 -24.75
C LYS A 500 32.76 -30.64 -25.71
N ALA A 501 33.04 -31.83 -25.19
CA ALA A 501 33.72 -32.89 -25.94
C ALA A 501 32.95 -33.37 -27.18
N SER A 502 31.61 -33.33 -27.17
CA SER A 502 30.78 -33.87 -28.25
C SER A 502 30.72 -33.00 -29.52
N ASN A 503 31.00 -31.69 -29.41
CA ASN A 503 30.83 -30.74 -30.52
C ASN A 503 31.87 -29.60 -30.59
N GLY A 504 32.83 -29.54 -29.67
CA GLY A 504 33.88 -28.53 -29.64
C GLY A 504 33.43 -27.11 -29.26
N LYS A 505 32.16 -26.90 -28.89
CA LYS A 505 31.70 -25.59 -28.38
C LYS A 505 32.38 -25.25 -27.08
N THR A 506 32.63 -23.96 -26.87
CA THR A 506 33.27 -23.46 -25.66
C THR A 506 32.32 -22.59 -24.85
N SER A 507 32.53 -22.61 -23.54
CA SER A 507 31.96 -21.67 -22.59
C SER A 507 33.10 -21.14 -21.72
N SER A 508 33.04 -19.89 -21.30
CA SER A 508 34.08 -19.31 -20.45
C SER A 508 33.52 -18.35 -19.43
N ALA A 509 34.24 -18.22 -18.32
CA ALA A 509 34.02 -17.19 -17.33
C ALA A 509 35.36 -16.68 -16.81
N SER A 510 35.41 -15.39 -16.51
CA SER A 510 36.62 -14.73 -16.05
C SER A 510 36.39 -14.09 -14.69
N THR A 511 37.44 -14.07 -13.87
CA THR A 511 37.50 -13.34 -12.61
C THR A 511 38.76 -12.48 -12.58
N LEU A 512 38.63 -11.26 -12.08
CA LEU A 512 39.77 -10.39 -11.82
C LEU A 512 40.27 -10.72 -10.42
N ILE A 513 41.55 -11.04 -10.27
CA ILE A 513 42.20 -11.02 -8.95
C ILE A 513 42.27 -9.55 -8.54
N PRO A 514 41.57 -9.12 -7.47
CA PRO A 514 41.48 -7.71 -7.13
C PRO A 514 42.88 -7.10 -6.98
N ALA A 515 43.05 -5.87 -7.49
CA ALA A 515 44.26 -5.11 -7.22
C ALA A 515 44.47 -5.03 -5.70
N ALA A 516 45.72 -5.15 -5.22
CA ALA A 516 46.02 -4.99 -3.81
C ALA A 516 45.68 -3.54 -3.38
N LEU A 517 44.56 -3.41 -2.68
CA LEU A 517 44.02 -2.15 -2.19
C LEU A 517 44.84 -1.72 -0.97
N ASP A 518 45.55 -0.61 -1.12
CA ASP A 518 46.33 -0.03 -0.03
C ASP A 518 45.43 0.96 0.72
N TYR A 519 44.80 0.42 1.77
CA TYR A 519 44.01 1.15 2.76
C TYR A 519 44.80 1.42 4.04
N SER A 520 46.15 1.39 4.00
CA SER A 520 46.96 1.67 5.19
C SER A 520 46.61 3.03 5.79
N LEU A 521 46.61 3.14 7.12
CA LEU A 521 46.28 4.37 7.82
C LEU A 521 47.04 4.43 9.13
N LYS A 522 47.82 5.49 9.31
CA LYS A 522 48.63 5.71 10.51
C LYS A 522 48.46 7.15 10.97
N ALA A 523 48.05 7.35 12.21
CA ALA A 523 48.04 8.66 12.86
C ALA A 523 49.24 8.78 13.82
N ASN A 524 49.79 9.98 13.95
CA ASN A 524 50.75 10.30 15.01
C ASN A 524 50.01 10.51 16.34
N SER A 525 50.71 10.41 17.47
CA SER A 525 50.15 10.78 18.79
C SER A 525 49.81 12.27 18.83
N TYR A 526 48.67 12.61 19.42
CA TYR A 526 48.25 14.00 19.62
C TYR A 526 48.61 14.47 21.03
N LYS A 527 49.08 15.72 21.15
CA LYS A 527 49.26 16.38 22.46
C LYS A 527 48.18 17.45 22.62
N VAL A 528 47.44 17.40 23.72
CA VAL A 528 46.36 18.36 24.03
C VAL A 528 46.90 19.80 23.94
N GLY A 529 46.10 20.67 23.31
CA GLY A 529 46.45 22.07 23.07
C GLY A 529 47.32 22.34 21.84
N THR A 530 47.83 21.32 21.14
CA THR A 530 48.56 21.52 19.87
C THR A 530 47.60 21.73 18.70
N ALA A 531 48.00 22.56 17.72
CA ALA A 531 47.09 22.96 16.64
C ALA A 531 46.69 21.81 15.70
N ASN A 532 47.59 20.85 15.45
CA ASN A 532 47.48 19.92 14.32
C ASN A 532 47.64 18.45 14.75
N LEU A 533 46.86 17.55 14.15
CA LEU A 533 47.14 16.11 14.12
C LEU A 533 47.53 15.71 12.68
N THR A 534 48.59 14.91 12.55
CA THR A 534 49.13 14.48 11.26
C THR A 534 49.28 12.95 11.18
N GLY A 535 49.42 12.44 9.97
CA GLY A 535 49.68 11.03 9.72
C GLY A 535 49.78 10.70 8.23
N THR A 536 49.76 9.40 7.91
CA THR A 536 49.83 8.88 6.53
C THR A 536 48.66 7.96 6.20
N TYR A 537 48.31 7.90 4.91
CA TYR A 537 47.22 7.10 4.37
C TYR A 537 47.61 6.46 3.03
N GLY A 538 47.09 5.26 2.78
CA GLY A 538 47.34 4.46 1.60
C GLY A 538 46.58 4.94 0.36
N LYS A 539 47.08 4.57 -0.83
CA LYS A 539 46.63 5.11 -2.13
C LYS A 539 45.13 4.96 -2.42
N ASN A 540 44.43 4.05 -1.74
CA ASN A 540 43.00 3.76 -1.95
C ASN A 540 42.08 4.44 -0.91
N ILE A 541 42.61 5.09 0.12
CA ILE A 541 41.84 5.99 0.98
C ILE A 541 41.64 7.32 0.24
N ALA A 542 40.39 7.65 -0.10
CA ALA A 542 40.05 8.86 -0.84
C ALA A 542 39.96 10.10 0.05
N LYS A 543 39.54 9.92 1.31
CA LYS A 543 39.44 10.98 2.33
C LYS A 543 39.82 10.44 3.71
N VAL A 544 40.39 11.30 4.55
CA VAL A 544 40.73 10.99 5.95
C VAL A 544 39.92 11.92 6.87
N ARG A 545 39.30 11.38 7.92
CA ARG A 545 38.31 12.06 8.78
C ARG A 545 38.65 11.90 10.26
N LEU A 546 38.44 12.94 11.05
CA LEU A 546 38.69 12.97 12.49
C LEU A 546 37.38 12.77 13.24
N PHE A 547 37.35 11.77 14.11
CA PHE A 547 36.30 11.57 15.09
C PHE A 547 36.84 11.87 16.49
N VAL A 548 36.05 12.59 17.29
CA VAL A 548 36.35 12.84 18.70
C VAL A 548 35.07 12.56 19.49
N ASN A 549 35.16 11.67 20.48
CA ASN A 549 34.02 11.20 21.28
C ASN A 549 32.84 10.76 20.38
N ASP A 550 33.15 9.89 19.41
CA ASP A 550 32.25 9.31 18.40
C ASP A 550 31.59 10.30 17.43
N LYS A 551 31.87 11.60 17.54
CA LYS A 551 31.37 12.64 16.63
C LYS A 551 32.39 12.95 15.53
N LEU A 552 31.95 12.96 14.26
CA LEU A 552 32.74 13.49 13.15
C LEU A 552 33.00 14.99 13.36
N ILE A 553 34.27 15.37 13.44
CA ILE A 553 34.69 16.76 13.65
C ILE A 553 35.01 17.44 12.31
N ILE A 554 35.96 16.87 11.57
CA ILE A 554 36.51 17.51 10.36
C ILE A 554 37.16 16.47 9.43
N GLN A 555 37.31 16.83 8.16
CA GLN A 555 38.07 16.07 7.17
C GLN A 555 39.47 16.67 7.00
N ALA A 556 40.49 15.83 6.86
CA ALA A 556 41.87 16.30 6.73
C ALA A 556 42.12 17.01 5.40
N THR A 557 43.09 17.92 5.42
CA THR A 557 43.83 18.30 4.21
C THR A 557 44.81 17.16 3.87
N THR A 558 44.81 16.71 2.63
CA THR A 558 45.56 15.53 2.17
C THR A 558 46.50 15.89 1.02
N SER A 559 47.76 15.44 1.07
CA SER A 559 48.73 15.60 0.00
C SER A 559 49.72 14.42 0.00
N ASN A 560 49.96 13.81 -1.16
CA ASN A 560 50.95 12.75 -1.39
C ASN A 560 50.98 11.63 -0.31
N GLY A 561 49.81 11.13 0.10
CA GLY A 561 49.71 10.06 1.11
C GLY A 561 49.90 10.53 2.57
N ALA A 562 50.04 11.83 2.82
CA ALA A 562 50.06 12.43 4.15
C ALA A 562 48.78 13.25 4.41
N PHE A 563 48.27 13.20 5.64
CA PHE A 563 47.09 13.95 6.06
C PHE A 563 47.41 14.88 7.23
N THR A 564 46.72 16.03 7.29
CA THR A 564 46.76 16.98 8.41
C THR A 564 45.35 17.44 8.76
N PHE A 565 45.00 17.37 10.04
CA PHE A 565 43.83 18.03 10.62
C PHE A 565 44.28 19.31 11.34
N PRO A 566 44.05 20.50 10.77
CA PRO A 566 44.44 21.77 11.38
C PRO A 566 43.42 22.28 12.39
N ASN A 567 43.88 23.12 13.32
CA ASN A 567 43.09 23.88 14.29
C ASN A 567 42.18 23.03 15.21
N ILE A 568 42.65 21.87 15.66
CA ILE A 568 41.82 20.90 16.41
C ILE A 568 41.88 21.01 17.95
N ALA A 569 42.68 21.93 18.49
CA ALA A 569 42.89 22.11 19.93
C ALA A 569 41.61 22.42 20.73
N SER A 570 40.56 22.95 20.10
CA SER A 570 39.25 23.20 20.71
C SER A 570 38.33 21.97 20.75
N PHE A 571 38.64 20.92 19.96
CA PHE A 571 37.83 19.70 19.90
C PHE A 571 38.40 18.57 20.74
N ILE A 572 39.73 18.50 20.89
CA ILE A 572 40.42 17.53 21.75
C ILE A 572 40.98 18.28 22.95
N THR A 573 40.22 18.25 24.05
CA THR A 573 40.47 19.08 25.24
C THR A 573 40.98 18.28 26.43
N LYS A 574 40.87 16.95 26.42
CA LYS A 574 41.24 16.07 27.54
C LYS A 574 42.03 14.87 27.01
N PRO A 575 43.05 14.36 27.75
CA PRO A 575 43.74 13.12 27.38
C PRO A 575 42.84 11.88 27.41
N THR A 576 41.64 11.99 28.00
CA THR A 576 40.59 10.98 27.99
C THR A 576 39.61 11.11 26.82
N ASP A 577 39.73 12.12 25.95
CA ASP A 577 38.88 12.23 24.76
C ASP A 577 39.20 11.07 23.81
N LYS A 578 38.17 10.35 23.36
CA LYS A 578 38.31 9.24 22.41
C LYS A 578 38.56 9.82 21.02
N VAL A 579 39.81 9.83 20.57
CA VAL A 579 40.20 10.38 19.26
C VAL A 579 40.51 9.26 18.29
N GLU A 580 39.87 9.27 17.13
CA GLU A 580 40.03 8.27 16.08
C GLU A 580 40.17 8.94 14.71
N VAL A 581 41.09 8.41 13.88
CA VAL A 581 41.22 8.79 12.48
C VAL A 581 40.64 7.68 11.62
N VAL A 582 39.72 8.06 10.72
CA VAL A 582 38.99 7.16 9.84
C VAL A 582 39.33 7.48 8.39
N GLY A 583 39.87 6.49 7.68
CA GLY A 583 40.09 6.53 6.24
C GLY A 583 38.91 5.91 5.51
N VAL A 584 38.36 6.66 4.55
CA VAL A 584 37.21 6.25 3.74
C VAL A 584 37.55 6.27 2.25
N ASP A 585 36.86 5.44 1.46
CA ASP A 585 36.97 5.42 0.00
C ASP A 585 36.15 6.54 -0.69
N GLY A 586 36.12 6.54 -2.02
CA GLY A 586 35.41 7.53 -2.83
C GLY A 586 33.89 7.52 -2.66
N SER A 587 33.32 6.46 -2.07
CA SER A 587 31.90 6.33 -1.72
C SER A 587 31.64 6.61 -0.24
N TYR A 588 32.64 7.14 0.48
CA TYR A 588 32.63 7.39 1.93
C TYR A 588 32.46 6.15 2.81
N VAL A 589 32.71 4.94 2.28
CA VAL A 589 32.72 3.71 3.06
C VAL A 589 34.00 3.66 3.89
N GLU A 590 33.89 3.29 5.17
CA GLU A 590 35.02 3.09 6.07
C GLU A 590 35.89 1.90 5.64
N ARG A 591 37.19 2.15 5.51
CA ARG A 591 38.18 1.14 5.07
C ARG A 591 39.29 0.92 6.09
N ALA A 592 39.60 1.92 6.90
CA ALA A 592 40.51 1.81 8.03
C ALA A 592 40.13 2.81 9.13
N ARG A 593 40.28 2.41 10.38
CA ARG A 593 40.15 3.24 11.57
C ARG A 593 41.34 3.01 12.49
N VAL A 594 41.94 4.08 12.98
CA VAL A 594 43.07 4.02 13.91
C VAL A 594 42.80 4.93 15.10
N ALA A 595 42.96 4.40 16.31
CA ALA A 595 42.89 5.18 17.54
C ALA A 595 44.14 6.07 17.67
N VAL A 596 43.96 7.29 18.14
CA VAL A 596 45.04 8.25 18.36
C VAL A 596 45.38 8.28 19.84
N ALA A 597 46.64 8.03 20.18
CA ALA A 597 47.12 8.24 21.54
C ALA A 597 47.11 9.75 21.86
N VAL A 598 46.30 10.18 22.82
CA VAL A 598 46.23 11.56 23.30
C VAL A 598 47.06 11.70 24.57
N THR A 599 47.85 12.78 24.65
CA THR A 599 48.84 13.01 25.72
C THR A 599 48.83 14.47 26.21
N GLY A 600 49.37 14.73 27.40
CA GLY A 600 49.40 16.05 28.02
C GLY A 600 48.18 16.34 28.90
N ASP A 601 48.19 17.52 29.53
CA ASP A 601 47.20 17.91 30.53
C ASP A 601 45.85 18.33 29.90
N PRO A 602 44.71 18.16 30.61
CA PRO A 602 43.42 18.62 30.13
C PRO A 602 43.32 20.16 30.12
N VAL A 603 42.71 20.71 29.07
CA VAL A 603 42.36 22.14 28.95
C VAL A 603 40.96 22.35 29.54
N TYR A 604 40.93 22.97 30.72
CA TYR A 604 39.70 23.32 31.43
C TYR A 604 39.33 24.79 31.21
N ASP A 605 38.03 25.05 31.00
CA ASP A 605 37.46 26.39 30.98
C ASP A 605 36.91 26.74 32.38
N TYR A 606 37.78 27.36 33.18
CA TYR A 606 37.46 27.91 34.51
C TYR A 606 37.20 29.42 34.47
N SER A 607 36.79 29.98 33.32
CA SER A 607 36.49 31.41 33.23
C SER A 607 35.38 31.83 34.21
N LEU A 608 35.50 33.01 34.83
CA LEU A 608 34.53 33.51 35.79
C LEU A 608 34.47 35.04 35.75
N THR A 609 33.27 35.58 35.53
CA THR A 609 33.00 37.02 35.57
C THR A 609 31.82 37.32 36.49
N ALA A 610 31.79 38.53 37.03
CA ALA A 610 30.65 39.08 37.76
C ALA A 610 30.38 40.49 37.24
N ASN A 611 29.11 40.87 37.18
CA ASN A 611 28.70 42.24 36.95
C ASN A 611 28.89 43.07 38.23
N ASP A 612 29.07 44.38 38.09
CA ASP A 612 29.08 45.30 39.23
C ASP A 612 27.70 45.25 39.94
N TYR A 613 27.70 45.25 41.28
CA TYR A 613 26.48 45.17 42.07
C TYR A 613 26.08 46.55 42.63
N THR A 614 24.94 47.07 42.20
CA THR A 614 24.31 48.22 42.84
C THR A 614 23.52 47.77 44.06
N LEU A 615 23.82 48.34 45.24
CA LEU A 615 23.14 48.00 46.48
C LEU A 615 21.63 48.24 46.39
N GLY A 616 20.85 47.27 46.87
CA GLY A 616 19.40 47.25 46.80
C GLY A 616 18.85 46.45 45.60
N ASN A 617 19.64 46.17 44.56
CA ASN A 617 19.19 45.31 43.47
C ASN A 617 18.93 43.89 43.98
N ALA A 618 17.80 43.30 43.59
CA ALA A 618 17.43 41.95 44.03
C ALA A 618 18.44 40.85 43.65
N THR A 619 19.18 41.06 42.55
CA THR A 619 20.02 40.04 41.92
C THR A 619 21.45 40.52 41.64
N LEU A 620 22.37 39.56 41.59
CA LEU A 620 23.74 39.69 41.08
C LEU A 620 23.98 38.60 40.04
N THR A 621 24.47 38.99 38.86
CA THR A 621 24.66 38.09 37.72
C THR A 621 26.10 38.11 37.20
N GLY A 622 26.47 37.08 36.43
CA GLY A 622 27.74 36.99 35.74
C GLY A 622 27.81 35.79 34.80
N LYS A 623 29.02 35.44 34.34
CA LYS A 623 29.27 34.27 33.49
C LYS A 623 30.27 33.30 34.11
N TYR A 624 30.14 32.02 33.78
CA TYR A 624 31.01 30.94 34.21
C TYR A 624 31.39 30.02 33.05
N GLY A 625 32.62 29.51 33.08
CA GLY A 625 33.16 28.57 32.10
C GLY A 625 32.59 27.17 32.27
N LYS A 626 32.57 26.39 31.19
CA LYS A 626 31.87 25.09 31.12
C LYS A 626 32.36 24.03 32.12
N ASP A 627 33.58 24.14 32.64
CA ASP A 627 34.15 23.20 33.62
C ASP A 627 33.98 23.70 35.08
N VAL A 628 33.29 24.83 35.31
CA VAL A 628 32.85 25.28 36.65
C VAL A 628 31.50 24.63 36.98
N SER A 629 31.43 23.89 38.09
CA SER A 629 30.24 23.09 38.46
C SER A 629 29.18 23.90 39.21
N LYS A 630 29.59 24.82 40.08
CA LYS A 630 28.74 25.76 40.81
C LYS A 630 29.44 27.11 40.98
N VAL A 631 28.65 28.17 41.11
CA VAL A 631 29.14 29.51 41.51
C VAL A 631 28.53 29.88 42.86
N ARG A 632 29.36 30.38 43.78
CA ARG A 632 28.99 30.72 45.17
C ARG A 632 29.29 32.18 45.49
N LEU A 633 28.37 32.83 46.21
CA LEU A 633 28.51 34.21 46.66
C LEU A 633 29.14 34.21 48.04
N TRP A 634 30.25 34.92 48.14
CA TRP A 634 30.96 35.17 49.38
C TRP A 634 30.75 36.63 49.77
N VAL A 635 30.39 36.86 51.02
CA VAL A 635 30.32 38.21 51.61
C VAL A 635 31.10 38.17 52.91
N ASN A 636 32.05 39.09 53.06
CA ASN A 636 32.91 39.21 54.26
C ASN A 636 33.58 37.87 54.65
N ASN A 637 34.11 37.18 53.64
CA ASN A 637 34.78 35.87 53.73
C ASN A 637 33.88 34.67 54.12
N VAL A 638 32.55 34.82 54.12
CA VAL A 638 31.59 33.72 54.39
C VAL A 638 30.77 33.41 53.13
N VAL A 639 30.54 32.12 52.84
CA VAL A 639 29.58 31.70 51.79
C VAL A 639 28.17 32.01 52.25
N VAL A 640 27.48 32.92 51.56
CA VAL A 640 26.11 33.34 51.91
C VAL A 640 25.04 32.79 50.96
N SER A 641 25.41 32.44 49.73
CA SER A 641 24.47 31.92 48.73
C SER A 641 25.16 31.10 47.64
N GLN A 642 24.40 30.28 46.93
CA GLN A 642 24.83 29.55 45.73
C GLN A 642 23.93 29.98 44.56
N ALA A 643 24.54 30.23 43.40
CA ALA A 643 23.80 30.76 42.25
C ALA A 643 22.95 29.69 41.59
N THR A 644 21.85 30.13 40.98
CA THR A 644 21.19 29.43 39.89
C THR A 644 22.07 29.58 38.65
N THR A 645 22.50 28.45 38.08
CA THR A 645 23.38 28.39 36.89
C THR A 645 22.59 27.97 35.67
N ASN A 646 22.71 28.73 34.57
CA ASN A 646 21.98 28.52 33.33
C ASN A 646 22.85 27.82 32.26
N ALA A 647 22.20 27.11 31.33
CA ALA A 647 22.89 26.35 30.28
C ALA A 647 23.64 27.22 29.25
N ASP A 648 23.41 28.54 29.23
CA ASP A 648 24.11 29.52 28.39
C ASP A 648 25.43 30.05 28.99
N GLY A 649 25.85 29.50 30.13
CA GLY A 649 27.04 29.94 30.86
C GLY A 649 26.82 31.19 31.71
N THR A 650 25.57 31.62 31.95
CA THR A 650 25.24 32.69 32.91
C THR A 650 24.85 32.15 34.27
N TYR A 651 25.03 32.94 35.33
CA TYR A 651 24.53 32.61 36.66
C TYR A 651 23.85 33.82 37.32
N THR A 652 22.94 33.53 38.26
CA THR A 652 22.21 34.52 39.05
C THR A 652 22.21 34.15 40.53
N PHE A 653 22.56 35.09 41.39
CA PHE A 653 22.22 35.08 42.81
C PHE A 653 20.98 35.94 43.05
N ASP A 654 19.99 35.37 43.74
CA ASP A 654 18.80 36.09 44.17
C ASP A 654 18.91 36.56 45.63
N LYS A 655 18.06 37.51 46.02
CA LYS A 655 17.93 38.05 47.39
C LYS A 655 19.24 38.67 47.92
N VAL A 656 20.08 39.20 47.02
CA VAL A 656 21.38 39.81 47.36
C VAL A 656 21.28 40.92 48.44
N PRO A 657 20.22 41.76 48.52
CA PRO A 657 20.05 42.76 49.59
C PRO A 657 19.92 42.18 51.00
N SER A 658 19.66 40.88 51.15
CA SER A 658 19.69 40.21 52.45
C SER A 658 21.11 39.98 52.98
N PHE A 659 22.11 39.96 52.09
CA PHE A 659 23.49 39.61 52.41
C PHE A 659 24.47 40.77 52.23
N VAL A 660 24.30 41.59 51.18
CA VAL A 660 25.13 42.76 50.87
C VAL A 660 24.36 44.03 51.21
N LYS A 661 24.79 44.73 52.25
CA LYS A 661 24.10 45.91 52.81
C LYS A 661 24.96 47.16 52.85
N LEU A 662 26.28 47.02 52.80
CA LEU A 662 27.26 48.11 52.86
C LEU A 662 28.10 48.17 51.59
N THR A 663 28.47 49.36 51.14
CA THR A 663 29.46 49.52 50.06
C THR A 663 30.82 48.94 50.44
N SER A 664 31.12 48.87 51.74
CA SER A 664 32.32 48.26 52.31
C SER A 664 32.25 46.73 52.47
N ASP A 665 31.12 46.07 52.17
CA ASP A 665 31.05 44.61 52.21
C ASP A 665 32.00 44.02 51.17
N LYS A 666 32.86 43.08 51.57
CA LYS A 666 33.75 42.35 50.66
C LYS A 666 32.94 41.29 49.93
N VAL A 667 32.46 41.62 48.73
CA VAL A 667 31.67 40.73 47.88
C VAL A 667 32.53 40.04 46.83
N GLU A 668 32.47 38.71 46.77
CA GLU A 668 33.22 37.89 45.81
C GLU A 668 32.33 36.76 45.27
N VAL A 669 32.52 36.39 44.01
CA VAL A 669 31.97 35.16 43.44
C VAL A 669 33.08 34.12 43.30
N VAL A 670 32.77 32.86 43.59
CA VAL A 670 33.72 31.75 43.53
C VAL A 670 33.13 30.61 42.73
N GLY A 671 33.81 30.26 41.65
CA GLY A 671 33.57 29.06 40.87
C GLY A 671 34.24 27.87 41.55
N VAL A 672 33.49 26.78 41.69
CA VAL A 672 33.94 25.53 42.31
C VAL A 672 33.69 24.33 41.40
N ASN A 673 34.54 23.31 41.53
CA ASN A 673 34.34 22.02 40.85
C ASN A 673 33.22 21.20 41.54
N ALA A 674 32.96 19.98 41.05
CA ALA A 674 31.93 19.10 41.60
C ALA A 674 32.18 18.64 43.05
N THR A 675 33.42 18.73 43.54
CA THR A 675 33.80 18.41 44.93
C THR A 675 33.89 19.66 45.81
N TYR A 676 33.35 20.80 45.36
CA TYR A 676 33.39 22.11 46.03
C TYR A 676 34.79 22.74 46.22
N ASN A 677 35.83 22.24 45.54
CA ASN A 677 37.14 22.88 45.53
C ASN A 677 37.10 24.14 44.66
N GLU A 678 37.75 25.21 45.13
CA GLU A 678 37.88 26.48 44.40
C GLU A 678 38.74 26.31 43.14
N ILE A 679 38.23 26.81 42.02
CA ILE A 679 38.88 26.78 40.70
C ILE A 679 38.95 28.18 40.05
N ALA A 680 38.11 29.13 40.49
CA ALA A 680 38.18 30.53 40.11
C ALA A 680 37.51 31.41 41.18
N ARG A 681 38.05 32.62 41.42
CA ARG A 681 37.48 33.65 42.30
C ARG A 681 37.51 35.01 41.63
N LYS A 682 36.46 35.81 41.80
CA LYS A 682 36.34 37.16 41.26
C LYS A 682 35.68 38.10 42.26
N THR A 683 36.34 39.21 42.58
CA THR A 683 35.76 40.29 43.38
C THR A 683 34.66 41.02 42.61
N VAL A 684 33.57 41.34 43.30
CA VAL A 684 32.42 42.08 42.77
C VAL A 684 32.52 43.52 43.22
N LYS A 685 32.42 44.48 42.29
CA LYS A 685 32.45 45.90 42.63
C LYS A 685 31.07 46.37 43.09
N THR A 686 30.98 46.76 44.36
CA THR A 686 29.78 47.36 44.97
C THR A 686 29.63 48.83 44.58
N LYS A 687 28.38 49.29 44.38
CA LYS A 687 28.02 50.65 43.97
C LYS A 687 26.70 51.11 44.63
N GLY A 688 26.48 52.42 44.70
CA GLY A 688 25.26 53.01 45.28
C GLY A 688 25.39 53.30 46.77
N THR A 689 24.25 53.48 47.44
CA THR A 689 24.18 53.84 48.87
C THR A 689 24.02 52.60 49.74
N SER A 690 24.65 52.57 50.91
CA SER A 690 24.42 51.53 51.93
C SER A 690 22.93 51.46 52.34
N ILE A 691 22.40 50.26 52.50
CA ILE A 691 20.96 49.98 52.68
C ILE A 691 20.59 49.46 54.09
N LEU A 692 21.39 49.80 55.10
CA LEU A 692 21.04 49.54 56.49
C LEU A 692 19.92 50.48 56.96
N ASP A 693 18.89 49.92 57.58
CA ASP A 693 17.88 50.69 58.32
C ASP A 693 18.19 50.66 59.82
N THR A 694 19.07 51.57 60.21
CA THR A 694 19.41 51.87 61.60
C THR A 694 18.64 53.09 62.12
N SER A 695 17.48 53.40 61.54
CA SER A 695 16.65 54.51 62.00
C SER A 695 16.31 54.38 63.48
N LEU A 696 16.29 55.49 64.21
CA LEU A 696 16.03 55.50 65.65
C LEU A 696 15.38 56.83 66.01
N THR A 697 14.27 56.79 66.74
CA THR A 697 13.55 57.98 67.22
C THR A 697 13.25 57.86 68.71
N ALA A 698 13.05 58.98 69.40
CA ALA A 698 12.62 59.00 70.79
C ALA A 698 11.59 60.11 70.99
N ASN A 699 10.49 59.80 71.67
CA ASN A 699 9.51 60.79 72.09
C ASN A 699 10.08 61.63 73.23
N SER A 700 9.64 62.89 73.33
CA SER A 700 10.04 63.78 74.42
C SER A 700 9.61 63.23 75.79
N TYR A 701 10.51 63.28 76.77
CA TYR A 701 10.27 62.83 78.14
C TYR A 701 9.88 63.99 79.06
N ALA A 702 8.65 63.99 79.56
CA ALA A 702 8.21 64.93 80.59
C ALA A 702 8.58 64.42 82.00
N LYS A 703 9.01 65.33 82.90
CA LYS A 703 9.41 64.99 84.27
C LYS A 703 8.34 64.16 84.99
N GLY A 704 8.74 63.00 85.51
CA GLY A 704 7.86 62.08 86.25
C GLY A 704 7.05 61.11 85.37
N SER A 705 7.19 61.14 84.04
CA SER A 705 6.54 60.16 83.17
C SER A 705 7.00 58.74 83.49
N ALA A 706 6.06 57.79 83.55
CA ALA A 706 6.39 56.39 83.82
C ALA A 706 7.25 55.76 82.73
N ASN A 707 7.05 56.14 81.46
CA ASN A 707 7.62 55.48 80.30
C ASN A 707 8.35 56.46 79.37
N LEU A 708 9.29 55.94 78.58
CA LEU A 708 9.89 56.59 77.42
C LEU A 708 9.76 55.64 76.21
N THR A 709 9.27 56.15 75.09
CA THR A 709 8.94 55.36 73.90
C THR A 709 9.53 55.97 72.64
N GLY A 710 9.63 55.17 71.57
CA GLY A 710 10.06 55.62 70.25
C GLY A 710 10.08 54.46 69.26
N THR A 711 10.66 54.69 68.08
CA THR A 711 10.77 53.69 67.00
C THR A 711 12.22 53.35 66.69
N TYR A 712 12.44 52.16 66.11
CA TYR A 712 13.74 51.68 65.66
C TYR A 712 13.62 50.88 64.35
N GLY A 713 14.63 51.01 63.49
CA GLY A 713 14.74 50.35 62.19
C GLY A 713 15.08 48.86 62.28
N LYS A 714 14.77 48.12 61.21
CA LYS A 714 14.88 46.64 61.18
C LYS A 714 16.30 46.09 61.40
N ASP A 715 17.34 46.90 61.18
CA ASP A 715 18.75 46.49 61.37
C ASP A 715 19.31 46.85 62.77
N ILE A 716 18.47 47.40 63.66
CA ILE A 716 18.72 47.46 65.11
C ILE A 716 18.06 46.26 65.79
N SER A 717 18.82 45.51 66.59
CA SER A 717 18.32 44.31 67.29
C SER A 717 17.76 44.63 68.68
N LYS A 718 18.35 45.60 69.39
CA LYS A 718 17.97 45.98 70.76
C LYS A 718 18.12 47.49 70.93
N VAL A 719 17.30 48.08 71.80
CA VAL A 719 17.35 49.51 72.12
C VAL A 719 17.66 49.70 73.61
N ARG A 720 18.59 50.58 73.96
CA ARG A 720 19.12 50.77 75.32
C ARG A 720 19.07 52.25 75.74
N LEU A 721 18.67 52.50 76.98
CA LEU A 721 18.61 53.84 77.56
C LEU A 721 19.91 54.11 78.30
N TRP A 722 20.54 55.22 77.96
CA TRP A 722 21.71 55.76 78.64
C TRP A 722 21.29 57.00 79.42
N VAL A 723 21.76 57.11 80.66
CA VAL A 723 21.64 58.32 81.48
C VAL A 723 23.02 58.64 82.05
N ASN A 724 23.49 59.86 81.84
CA ASN A 724 24.80 60.34 82.31
C ASN A 724 25.97 59.41 81.91
N GLY A 725 25.96 58.91 80.68
CA GLY A 725 27.02 58.04 80.15
C GLY A 725 26.96 56.58 80.61
N VAL A 726 25.94 56.16 81.37
CA VAL A 726 25.77 54.78 81.84
C VAL A 726 24.50 54.16 81.24
N VAL A 727 24.56 52.91 80.80
CA VAL A 727 23.36 52.15 80.41
C VAL A 727 22.52 51.85 81.65
N VAL A 728 21.31 52.41 81.73
CA VAL A 728 20.37 52.19 82.85
C VAL A 728 19.31 51.14 82.54
N GLN A 729 18.95 50.94 81.28
CA GLN A 729 17.89 49.98 80.91
C GLN A 729 18.02 49.49 79.46
N GLN A 730 17.46 48.32 79.16
CA GLN A 730 17.15 47.86 77.81
C GLN A 730 15.63 47.91 77.61
N ALA A 731 15.16 48.38 76.46
CA ALA A 731 13.74 48.51 76.19
C ALA A 731 13.08 47.15 75.93
N THR A 732 11.78 47.07 76.20
CA THR A 732 10.90 46.10 75.57
C THR A 732 10.62 46.56 74.15
N THR A 733 10.78 45.68 73.16
CA THR A 733 10.63 46.01 71.72
C THR A 733 9.52 45.18 71.07
N SER A 734 8.71 45.80 70.21
CA SER A 734 7.67 45.14 69.42
C SER A 734 7.39 45.91 68.13
N ASN A 735 7.40 45.22 66.97
CA ASN A 735 7.05 45.76 65.65
C ASN A 735 7.69 47.12 65.31
N GLY A 736 9.00 47.27 65.54
CA GLY A 736 9.74 48.51 65.28
C GLY A 736 9.49 49.64 66.30
N ASN A 737 8.70 49.40 67.35
CA ASN A 737 8.53 50.30 68.48
C ASN A 737 9.27 49.78 69.71
N TYR A 738 9.76 50.68 70.56
CA TYR A 738 10.36 50.32 71.84
C TYR A 738 9.71 51.09 73.00
N THR A 739 9.79 50.51 74.20
CA THR A 739 9.34 51.14 75.44
C THR A 739 10.30 50.81 76.57
N PHE A 740 10.79 51.86 77.22
CA PHE A 740 11.43 51.81 78.52
C PHE A 740 10.37 52.14 79.59
N THR A 741 10.35 51.40 80.70
CA THR A 741 9.37 51.56 81.80
C THR A 741 10.06 51.94 83.12
N ASN A 742 9.34 52.62 84.01
CA ASN A 742 9.81 53.17 85.29
C ASN A 742 10.93 54.22 85.14
N ILE A 743 10.80 55.17 84.21
CA ILE A 743 11.88 56.08 83.83
C ILE A 743 12.11 57.23 84.82
N ALA A 744 11.09 57.57 85.61
CA ALA A 744 11.18 58.54 86.69
C ALA A 744 12.23 58.20 87.77
N SER A 745 12.63 56.93 87.93
CA SER A 745 13.73 56.58 88.86
C SER A 745 15.13 56.85 88.30
N PHE A 746 15.26 57.02 86.98
CA PHE A 746 16.55 57.20 86.29
C PHE A 746 16.79 58.65 85.85
N ILE A 747 15.77 59.34 85.33
CA ILE A 747 15.86 60.74 84.88
C ILE A 747 15.26 61.65 85.96
N LYS A 748 16.12 62.29 86.76
CA LYS A 748 15.74 63.03 87.98
C LYS A 748 15.89 64.54 87.84
N ASN A 749 16.89 64.99 87.08
CA ASN A 749 17.32 66.39 86.98
C ASN A 749 17.27 66.89 85.53
N LYS A 750 17.19 68.22 85.37
CA LYS A 750 17.28 68.87 84.05
C LYS A 750 18.57 68.53 83.32
N GLU A 751 19.68 68.47 84.05
CA GLU A 751 21.03 68.27 83.50
C GLU A 751 21.35 66.80 83.18
N ASP A 752 20.50 65.84 83.54
CA ASP A 752 20.75 64.42 83.25
C ASP A 752 20.83 64.21 81.72
N VAL A 753 21.97 63.78 81.19
CA VAL A 753 22.14 63.52 79.75
C VAL A 753 21.45 62.20 79.43
N VAL A 754 20.36 62.25 78.67
CA VAL A 754 19.51 61.08 78.36
C VAL A 754 19.63 60.76 76.88
N GLU A 755 20.00 59.53 76.55
CA GLU A 755 20.21 59.08 75.18
C GLU A 755 19.60 57.69 74.96
N VAL A 756 19.10 57.45 73.75
CA VAL A 756 18.65 56.14 73.31
C VAL A 756 19.61 55.61 72.26
N VAL A 757 20.03 54.35 72.44
CA VAL A 757 21.04 53.70 71.60
C VAL A 757 20.49 52.41 71.02
N GLY A 758 20.43 52.33 69.70
CA GLY A 758 20.15 51.12 68.94
C GLY A 758 21.42 50.32 68.73
N VAL A 759 21.40 49.03 69.06
CA VAL A 759 22.53 48.11 68.95
C VAL A 759 22.16 46.85 68.16
N ASP A 760 23.15 46.16 67.59
CA ASP A 760 22.96 44.82 67.00
C ASP A 760 22.87 43.71 68.06
N THR A 761 22.78 42.45 67.58
CA THR A 761 22.71 41.25 68.43
C THR A 761 23.94 41.07 69.33
N GLN A 762 25.08 41.63 68.93
CA GLN A 762 26.37 41.60 69.63
C GLN A 762 26.58 42.83 70.53
N TYR A 763 25.56 43.69 70.69
CA TYR A 763 25.59 44.95 71.43
C TYR A 763 26.48 46.05 70.82
N ASN A 764 26.92 45.94 69.56
CA ASN A 764 27.63 47.04 68.91
C ASN A 764 26.65 48.16 68.57
N GLU A 765 27.06 49.41 68.82
CA GLU A 765 26.28 50.61 68.50
C GLU A 765 26.02 50.74 66.99
N LYS A 766 24.76 51.01 66.63
CA LYS A 766 24.30 51.26 65.25
C LYS A 766 23.71 52.64 65.05
N ASN A 767 23.10 53.19 66.10
CA ASN A 767 22.63 54.58 66.12
C ASN A 767 22.45 55.05 67.58
N ARG A 768 22.67 56.33 67.84
CA ARG A 768 22.50 57.00 69.15
C ARG A 768 21.82 58.34 68.94
N ILE A 769 20.81 58.62 69.75
CA ILE A 769 20.06 59.88 69.73
C ILE A 769 19.87 60.42 71.14
N THR A 770 19.87 61.74 71.31
CA THR A 770 19.55 62.40 72.59
C THR A 770 18.03 62.54 72.76
N VAL A 771 17.53 62.42 73.99
CA VAL A 771 16.11 62.55 74.33
C VAL A 771 15.80 63.96 74.80
N THR A 772 14.83 64.61 74.15
CA THR A 772 14.29 65.90 74.57
C THR A 772 13.56 65.77 75.90
N LYS A 773 13.91 66.59 76.91
CA LYS A 773 13.29 66.60 78.25
C LYS A 773 12.40 67.84 78.44
N THR A 774 11.27 67.69 79.13
CA THR A 774 10.35 68.82 79.44
C THR A 774 9.89 68.79 80.91
N GLY A 775 9.53 69.96 81.47
CA GLY A 775 8.94 70.07 82.82
C GLY A 775 9.92 70.04 84.00
N PHE A 776 11.18 70.50 83.84
CA PHE A 776 12.22 70.40 84.87
C PHE A 776 12.61 71.71 85.60
N ASP A 777 11.99 72.87 85.30
CA ASP A 777 12.44 74.18 85.78
C ASP A 777 11.50 74.88 86.81
N THR A 778 12.15 75.64 87.72
CA THR A 778 11.71 76.78 88.58
C THR A 778 11.58 76.58 90.11
N LEU A 779 12.34 77.43 90.83
CA LEU A 779 12.18 77.84 92.23
C LEU A 779 12.38 79.36 92.29
N ASP A 780 11.51 80.10 92.98
CA ASP A 780 11.58 81.57 93.04
C ASP A 780 12.31 82.08 94.29
N ASN A 781 13.56 82.50 94.10
CA ASN A 781 14.47 83.02 95.12
C ASN A 781 14.59 84.56 95.11
N SER A 782 13.59 85.29 94.58
CA SER A 782 13.68 86.75 94.46
C SER A 782 13.87 87.47 95.81
N LEU A 783 14.60 88.58 95.83
CA LEU A 783 14.83 89.41 97.03
C LEU A 783 15.08 90.88 96.66
N THR A 784 14.35 91.81 97.28
CA THR A 784 14.54 93.26 97.14
C THR A 784 14.88 93.91 98.49
N ALA A 785 15.61 95.03 98.47
CA ALA A 785 16.01 95.80 99.66
C ALA A 785 16.18 97.29 99.27
N PRO A 786 16.09 98.26 100.20
CA PRO A 786 16.31 99.67 99.88
C PRO A 786 17.80 99.92 99.62
N ALA A 787 18.10 100.85 98.70
CA ALA A 787 19.49 101.10 98.30
C ALA A 787 20.35 101.79 99.38
N ASN A 788 19.74 102.54 100.30
CA ASN A 788 20.45 103.31 101.32
C ASN A 788 19.76 103.20 102.70
N PHE A 789 20.54 103.47 103.75
CA PHE A 789 20.08 103.63 105.13
C PHE A 789 20.74 104.89 105.74
N THR A 790 19.94 105.80 106.29
CA THR A 790 20.38 107.12 106.75
C THR A 790 20.55 107.12 108.27
N LEU A 791 21.79 107.28 108.73
CA LEU A 791 22.16 107.31 110.14
C LEU A 791 21.41 108.43 110.88
N ASN A 792 21.01 108.15 112.13
CA ASN A 792 20.23 109.03 113.01
C ASN A 792 18.82 109.44 112.51
N LYS A 793 18.37 108.90 111.37
CA LYS A 793 17.05 109.19 110.78
C LYS A 793 16.24 107.92 110.48
N ASP A 794 16.81 106.98 109.75
CA ASP A 794 16.12 105.74 109.40
C ASP A 794 16.22 104.74 110.56
N THR A 795 15.12 104.03 110.85
CA THR A 795 15.04 103.07 111.96
C THR A 795 14.60 101.67 111.51
N THR A 796 14.20 101.49 110.25
CA THR A 796 13.69 100.22 109.71
C THR A 796 14.20 99.94 108.30
N ILE A 797 14.24 98.67 107.90
CA ILE A 797 14.54 98.22 106.53
C ILE A 797 13.40 97.30 106.06
N ASN A 798 12.85 97.56 104.88
CA ASN A 798 11.71 96.82 104.31
C ASN A 798 12.02 96.31 102.89
N GLY A 799 11.47 95.16 102.50
CA GLY A 799 11.63 94.61 101.15
C GLY A 799 10.69 93.44 100.85
N THR A 800 10.90 92.80 99.70
CA THR A 800 10.11 91.66 99.21
C THR A 800 10.97 90.41 99.01
N MET A 801 10.36 89.23 99.09
CA MET A 801 11.00 87.92 99.02
C MET A 801 10.16 86.91 98.22
N GLY A 802 10.84 86.08 97.43
CA GLY A 802 10.25 85.04 96.59
C GLY A 802 9.75 83.83 97.36
N THR A 803 8.90 83.03 96.70
CA THR A 803 8.15 81.92 97.31
C THR A 803 9.01 80.76 97.84
N ASN A 804 10.27 80.60 97.41
CA ASN A 804 11.20 79.61 97.96
C ASN A 804 12.03 80.15 99.15
N VAL A 805 11.99 81.45 99.43
CA VAL A 805 12.69 82.04 100.57
C VAL A 805 11.90 81.74 101.86
N SER A 806 12.54 81.08 102.83
CA SER A 806 11.91 80.78 104.13
C SER A 806 12.12 81.88 105.18
N LYS A 807 13.31 82.51 105.19
CA LYS A 807 13.66 83.59 106.13
C LYS A 807 14.53 84.66 105.46
N VAL A 808 14.40 85.89 105.95
CA VAL A 808 15.28 87.02 105.60
C VAL A 808 16.01 87.53 106.85
N ARG A 809 17.28 87.92 106.72
CA ARG A 809 18.19 88.27 107.81
C ARG A 809 19.00 89.54 107.50
N LEU A 810 19.21 90.38 108.51
CA LEU A 810 20.17 91.48 108.52
C LEU A 810 21.54 90.96 108.95
N SER A 811 22.55 91.22 108.12
CA SER A 811 23.96 91.06 108.41
C SER A 811 24.63 92.43 108.42
N VAL A 812 25.44 92.71 109.43
CA VAL A 812 26.26 93.92 109.53
C VAL A 812 27.71 93.49 109.78
N ASN A 813 28.64 94.01 108.99
CA ASN A 813 30.08 93.68 109.06
C ASN A 813 30.36 92.16 109.04
N GLY A 814 29.56 91.42 108.25
CA GLY A 814 29.67 89.96 108.08
C GLY A 814 28.96 89.11 109.13
N VAL A 815 28.42 89.70 110.20
CA VAL A 815 27.71 88.99 111.27
C VAL A 815 26.19 89.16 111.11
N VAL A 816 25.44 88.06 111.15
CA VAL A 816 23.96 88.11 111.20
C VAL A 816 23.53 88.65 112.57
N VAL A 817 22.97 89.86 112.59
CA VAL A 817 22.58 90.57 113.81
C VAL A 817 21.07 90.50 114.09
N LYS A 818 20.22 90.28 113.06
CA LYS A 818 18.77 90.24 113.24
C LYS A 818 18.08 89.40 112.16
N GLN A 819 17.00 88.72 112.52
CA GLN A 819 16.07 88.11 111.54
C GLN A 819 14.89 89.05 111.29
N ALA A 820 14.44 89.15 110.04
CA ALA A 820 13.29 89.94 109.66
C ALA A 820 11.97 89.28 110.13
N ALA A 821 10.96 90.09 110.40
CA ALA A 821 9.56 89.65 110.39
C ALA A 821 9.11 89.51 108.93
N THR A 822 8.35 88.48 108.59
CA THR A 822 7.98 88.15 107.20
C THR A 822 6.47 87.91 107.08
N THR A 823 5.79 88.67 106.23
CA THR A 823 4.33 88.58 106.01
C THR A 823 4.01 88.78 104.53
N GLY A 824 3.25 87.86 103.92
CA GLY A 824 2.71 88.03 102.57
C GLY A 824 3.75 88.30 101.45
N GLY A 825 4.90 87.61 101.47
CA GLY A 825 5.98 87.86 100.48
C GLY A 825 6.79 89.14 100.73
N THR A 826 6.56 89.82 101.84
CA THR A 826 7.34 91.00 102.28
C THR A 826 8.10 90.70 103.57
N TYR A 827 9.16 91.46 103.84
CA TYR A 827 9.91 91.39 105.09
C TYR A 827 10.21 92.79 105.65
N THR A 828 10.29 92.87 106.98
CA THR A 828 10.59 94.08 107.75
C THR A 828 11.62 93.78 108.83
N ILE A 829 12.64 94.63 108.93
CA ILE A 829 13.64 94.65 110.01
C ILE A 829 13.50 95.98 110.74
N ALA A 830 12.75 95.98 111.84
CA ALA A 830 12.59 97.15 112.70
C ALA A 830 13.77 97.32 113.66
N GLY A 831 14.09 98.56 114.04
CA GLY A 831 15.21 98.89 114.94
C GLY A 831 16.58 98.59 114.32
N ALA A 832 16.73 98.80 113.01
CA ALA A 832 17.99 98.54 112.28
C ALA A 832 19.11 99.50 112.70
N ASN A 833 18.76 100.72 113.10
CA ASN A 833 19.67 101.75 113.65
C ASN A 833 20.35 101.32 114.96
N ASN A 834 19.85 100.31 115.66
CA ASN A 834 20.51 99.75 116.86
C ASN A 834 21.74 98.90 116.49
N TYR A 835 21.90 98.53 115.22
CA TYR A 835 22.98 97.69 114.70
C TYR A 835 23.81 98.37 113.61
N ILE A 836 23.19 99.26 112.84
CA ILE A 836 23.83 100.11 111.83
C ILE A 836 24.11 101.46 112.51
N THR A 837 25.33 101.61 113.02
CA THR A 837 25.71 102.73 113.91
C THR A 837 26.78 103.63 113.31
N ASN A 838 27.46 103.20 112.24
CA ASN A 838 28.48 103.98 111.54
C ASN A 838 28.24 104.01 110.03
N ALA A 839 28.63 105.10 109.38
CA ALA A 839 28.54 105.24 107.92
C ALA A 839 29.41 104.24 107.13
N THR A 840 30.35 103.58 107.80
CA THR A 840 31.23 102.54 107.24
C THR A 840 30.72 101.12 107.43
N ASP A 841 29.57 100.92 108.10
CA ASP A 841 29.02 99.58 108.35
C ASP A 841 28.61 98.89 107.03
N VAL A 842 29.11 97.67 106.82
CA VAL A 842 28.77 96.86 105.63
C VAL A 842 27.47 96.11 105.89
N VAL A 843 26.37 96.63 105.36
CA VAL A 843 25.02 96.12 105.61
C VAL A 843 24.55 95.22 104.46
N LYS A 844 24.17 93.97 104.77
CA LYS A 844 23.67 92.99 103.80
C LYS A 844 22.37 92.35 104.31
N ILE A 845 21.36 92.31 103.45
CA ILE A 845 20.16 91.49 103.63
C ILE A 845 20.37 90.14 102.97
N ILE A 846 20.08 89.06 103.69
CA ILE A 846 20.30 87.67 103.24
C ILE A 846 18.97 86.92 103.30
N ALA A 847 18.57 86.33 102.17
CA ALA A 847 17.47 85.37 102.06
C ALA A 847 18.03 83.95 102.16
N VAL A 848 17.36 83.10 102.94
CA VAL A 848 17.68 81.68 103.07
C VAL A 848 16.46 80.80 102.80
N ASP A 849 16.71 79.61 102.26
CA ASP A 849 15.70 78.55 102.13
C ASP A 849 15.31 77.92 103.49
N ALA A 850 14.45 76.91 103.46
CA ALA A 850 14.01 76.18 104.66
C ALA A 850 15.14 75.39 105.35
N GLN A 851 16.27 75.20 104.67
CA GLN A 851 17.48 74.53 105.16
C GLN A 851 18.54 75.54 105.64
N TYR A 852 18.17 76.83 105.74
CA TYR A 852 19.04 77.95 106.14
C TYR A 852 20.22 78.25 105.20
N LYS A 853 20.21 77.74 103.97
CA LYS A 853 21.24 78.05 102.96
C LYS A 853 20.93 79.40 102.30
N GLU A 854 21.95 80.26 102.11
CA GLU A 854 21.78 81.52 101.36
C GLU A 854 21.34 81.23 99.91
N VAL A 855 20.20 81.77 99.51
CA VAL A 855 19.63 81.65 98.16
C VAL A 855 19.58 82.97 97.40
N ALA A 856 19.58 84.11 98.10
CA ALA A 856 19.73 85.44 97.53
C ALA A 856 20.20 86.45 98.59
N SER A 857 20.76 87.58 98.17
CA SER A 857 21.15 88.66 99.09
C SER A 857 21.29 90.03 98.40
N LYS A 858 21.26 91.10 99.21
CA LYS A 858 21.34 92.51 98.77
C LYS A 858 22.13 93.37 99.75
N THR A 859 23.02 94.23 99.27
CA THR A 859 23.79 95.19 100.08
C THR A 859 23.05 96.53 100.19
N ILE A 860 23.21 97.24 101.32
CA ILE A 860 22.61 98.56 101.59
C ILE A 860 23.74 99.53 101.97
N THR A 861 23.72 100.75 101.42
CA THR A 861 24.74 101.80 101.67
C THR A 861 24.33 102.72 102.83
N VAL A 862 25.22 103.02 103.77
CA VAL A 862 24.92 103.90 104.92
C VAL A 862 25.30 105.37 104.63
N LYS A 863 24.52 106.35 105.10
CA LYS A 863 24.70 107.80 104.87
C LYS A 863 24.47 108.65 106.13
N THR A 864 25.05 109.85 106.23
CA THR A 864 24.87 110.81 107.36
C THR A 864 23.94 111.98 107.00
N ASP A 865 23.43 112.69 108.01
CA ASP A 865 22.54 113.87 107.88
C ASP A 865 23.29 115.18 108.19
N ASN A 866 23.12 116.22 107.35
CA ASN A 866 23.97 117.42 107.30
C ASN A 866 23.13 118.72 107.13
N THR A 867 22.59 119.32 108.20
CA THR A 867 21.90 120.63 108.18
C THR A 867 22.55 121.67 109.12
N VAL A 868 22.38 122.97 108.83
CA VAL A 868 23.09 124.10 109.49
C VAL A 868 22.09 125.13 110.05
N TYR A 869 22.41 125.74 111.21
CA TYR A 869 21.54 126.65 111.99
C TYR A 869 22.15 128.05 112.18
N ASP A 870 21.30 129.06 112.41
CA ASP A 870 21.65 130.49 112.61
C ASP A 870 21.33 130.96 114.05
N TYR A 871 22.38 131.23 114.82
CA TYR A 871 22.32 131.61 116.24
C TYR A 871 22.94 133.00 116.55
N ALA A 872 22.97 133.92 115.58
CA ALA A 872 23.57 135.26 115.80
C ALA A 872 22.96 136.02 117.00
N LEU A 873 23.73 136.88 117.66
CA LEU A 873 23.27 137.74 118.75
C LEU A 873 24.09 139.04 118.78
N ASN A 874 23.44 140.19 118.62
CA ASN A 874 24.07 141.52 118.68
C ASN A 874 23.35 142.40 119.70
N VAL A 875 24.08 143.23 120.43
CA VAL A 875 23.54 144.07 121.51
C VAL A 875 23.93 145.52 121.29
N ASN A 876 22.98 146.44 121.43
CA ASN A 876 23.25 147.87 121.33
C ASN A 876 23.91 148.37 122.63
N PRO A 877 24.82 149.37 122.56
CA PRO A 877 25.46 149.94 123.75
C PRO A 877 24.43 150.46 124.76
N TYR A 878 24.74 150.32 126.05
CA TYR A 878 23.89 150.74 127.15
C TYR A 878 24.56 151.89 127.91
N LEU A 879 23.85 153.00 128.10
CA LEU A 879 24.33 154.05 129.00
C LEU A 879 23.70 153.85 130.38
N PHE A 880 24.51 153.81 131.43
CA PHE A 880 24.02 153.63 132.80
C PHE A 880 22.92 154.66 133.15
N GLY A 881 21.79 154.17 133.66
CA GLY A 881 20.59 154.96 133.93
C GLY A 881 19.57 155.00 132.79
N ALA A 882 19.89 154.51 131.59
CA ALA A 882 18.90 154.34 130.53
C ALA A 882 17.84 153.28 130.92
N SER A 883 16.61 153.48 130.45
CA SER A 883 15.44 152.67 130.87
C SER A 883 15.35 151.29 130.21
N THR A 884 16.10 151.06 129.13
CA THR A 884 16.10 149.80 128.36
C THR A 884 17.47 149.45 127.77
N ILE A 885 17.67 148.16 127.51
CA ILE A 885 18.74 147.57 126.67
C ILE A 885 18.06 146.97 125.44
N THR A 886 18.66 147.08 124.25
CA THR A 886 18.10 146.55 122.99
C THR A 886 19.14 145.83 122.14
N GLY A 887 18.71 145.04 121.16
CA GLY A 887 19.61 144.36 120.22
C GLY A 887 18.87 143.45 119.22
N THR A 888 19.61 142.57 118.53
CA THR A 888 19.08 141.62 117.53
C THR A 888 19.56 140.18 117.74
N TYR A 889 18.82 139.20 117.20
CA TYR A 889 19.12 137.77 117.29
C TYR A 889 18.74 136.98 116.04
N GLY A 890 19.46 135.89 115.76
CA GLY A 890 19.29 134.99 114.61
C GLY A 890 18.13 134.01 114.76
N LYS A 891 17.61 133.50 113.64
CA LYS A 891 16.28 132.84 113.58
C LYS A 891 16.12 131.57 114.43
N ASP A 892 17.21 130.86 114.75
CA ASP A 892 17.16 129.61 115.51
C ASP A 892 17.38 129.83 117.03
N VAL A 893 17.60 131.09 117.46
CA VAL A 893 17.55 131.49 118.89
C VAL A 893 16.10 131.52 119.37
N SER A 894 15.81 130.73 120.41
CA SER A 894 14.48 130.59 120.98
C SER A 894 14.19 131.55 122.13
N ALA A 895 15.22 132.06 122.83
CA ALA A 895 15.07 133.08 123.88
C ALA A 895 16.35 133.87 124.13
N VAL A 896 16.20 135.12 124.60
CA VAL A 896 17.29 136.03 125.00
C VAL A 896 17.12 136.47 126.46
N ARG A 897 18.21 136.55 127.25
CA ARG A 897 18.18 136.82 128.71
C ARG A 897 19.24 137.82 129.16
N LEU A 898 18.89 138.67 130.13
CA LEU A 898 19.76 139.61 130.84
C LEU A 898 20.37 138.95 132.09
N PHE A 899 21.68 139.04 132.18
CA PHE A 899 22.47 138.75 133.37
C PHE A 899 23.03 140.06 133.93
N VAL A 900 23.03 140.20 135.26
CA VAL A 900 23.78 141.24 135.97
C VAL A 900 24.60 140.57 137.06
N ASN A 901 25.89 140.91 137.14
CA ASN A 901 26.86 140.31 138.07
C ASN A 901 26.80 138.77 138.10
N GLY A 902 26.69 138.16 136.92
CA GLY A 902 26.67 136.70 136.73
C GLY A 902 25.33 135.99 136.99
N THR A 903 24.30 136.70 137.46
CA THR A 903 22.98 136.10 137.76
C THR A 903 21.96 136.48 136.69
N VAL A 904 21.13 135.54 136.24
CA VAL A 904 19.96 135.86 135.37
C VAL A 904 19.01 136.74 136.17
N VAL A 905 18.85 137.99 135.76
CA VAL A 905 17.91 138.93 136.39
C VAL A 905 16.61 139.10 135.59
N LYS A 906 16.64 138.85 134.27
CA LYS A 906 15.44 138.98 133.42
C LYS A 906 15.55 138.22 132.10
N SER A 907 14.41 137.86 131.52
CA SER A 907 14.33 137.51 130.09
C SER A 907 13.99 138.77 129.28
N ALA A 908 14.54 138.89 128.07
CA ALA A 908 14.18 139.95 127.15
C ALA A 908 12.78 139.71 126.55
N ALA A 909 12.05 140.79 126.26
CA ALA A 909 10.95 140.72 125.31
C ALA A 909 11.55 140.61 123.91
N ILE A 910 11.22 139.55 123.17
CA ILE A 910 11.75 139.27 121.84
C ILE A 910 10.65 139.36 120.78
N SER A 911 10.93 139.97 119.64
CA SER A 911 10.02 140.04 118.49
C SER A 911 10.79 140.33 117.20
N ASN A 912 10.46 139.62 116.13
CA ASN A 912 10.99 139.83 114.77
C ASN A 912 12.52 140.01 114.70
N GLY A 913 13.27 139.15 115.39
CA GLY A 913 14.75 139.20 115.41
C GLY A 913 15.33 140.38 116.20
N THR A 914 14.51 141.15 116.91
CA THR A 914 14.94 142.21 117.85
C THR A 914 14.57 141.83 119.28
N PHE A 915 15.38 142.22 120.26
CA PHE A 915 15.06 142.07 121.66
C PHE A 915 15.15 143.40 122.42
N THR A 916 14.34 143.53 123.46
CA THR A 916 14.34 144.66 124.39
C THR A 916 14.25 144.13 125.83
N VAL A 917 15.13 144.62 126.70
CA VAL A 917 15.04 144.42 128.15
C VAL A 917 14.70 145.75 128.81
N SER A 918 13.59 145.81 129.53
CA SER A 918 13.10 147.02 130.21
C SER A 918 13.02 146.83 131.72
N GLY A 919 12.98 147.93 132.47
CA GLY A 919 12.88 147.90 133.93
C GLY A 919 14.16 147.36 134.57
N LEU A 920 15.24 148.12 134.39
CA LEU A 920 16.63 147.77 134.70
C LEU A 920 17.07 148.18 136.11
N ALA A 921 16.15 148.23 137.07
CA ALA A 921 16.44 148.67 138.45
C ALA A 921 17.46 147.76 139.20
N SER A 922 17.77 146.59 138.65
CA SER A 922 18.83 145.69 139.12
C SER A 922 20.23 146.04 138.62
N ILE A 923 20.37 147.01 137.72
CA ILE A 923 21.66 147.65 137.39
C ILE A 923 21.74 148.90 138.27
N THR A 924 22.52 148.82 139.33
CA THR A 924 22.56 149.80 140.44
C THR A 924 23.80 150.68 140.43
N SER A 925 24.86 150.24 139.75
CA SER A 925 26.10 150.99 139.54
C SER A 925 26.53 150.92 138.07
N ALA A 926 27.19 151.98 137.60
CA ALA A 926 27.92 151.96 136.32
C ALA A 926 29.09 150.95 136.31
N THR A 927 29.41 150.32 137.45
CA THR A 927 30.40 149.24 137.57
C THR A 927 29.78 147.83 137.58
N ASP A 928 28.46 147.70 137.51
CA ASP A 928 27.81 146.38 137.45
C ASP A 928 28.11 145.69 136.11
N LYS A 929 28.45 144.40 136.13
CA LYS A 929 28.71 143.63 134.90
C LYS A 929 27.39 143.19 134.27
N VAL A 930 27.05 143.78 133.12
CA VAL A 930 25.79 143.53 132.39
C VAL A 930 26.06 142.64 131.17
N GLU A 931 25.29 141.56 130.98
CA GLU A 931 25.44 140.65 129.83
C GLU A 931 24.08 140.18 129.27
N ILE A 932 24.05 139.85 127.99
CA ILE A 932 22.90 139.27 127.28
C ILE A 932 23.28 137.90 126.70
N VAL A 933 22.37 136.92 126.80
CA VAL A 933 22.60 135.51 126.40
C VAL A 933 21.44 134.97 125.57
N ALA A 934 21.76 134.24 124.50
CA ALA A 934 20.83 133.54 123.62
C ALA A 934 20.84 132.02 123.88
N VAL A 935 19.66 131.38 123.80
CA VAL A 935 19.50 129.91 123.91
C VAL A 935 18.65 129.33 122.78
N ASN A 936 18.89 128.06 122.41
CA ASN A 936 18.08 127.34 121.41
C ASN A 936 16.82 126.67 122.01
N MET A 937 16.06 125.92 121.20
CA MET A 937 14.82 125.23 121.64
C MET A 937 15.02 124.21 122.78
N ALA A 938 16.24 123.71 122.95
CA ALA A 938 16.61 122.80 124.05
C ALA A 938 17.17 123.56 125.28
N TYR A 939 17.00 124.88 125.32
CA TYR A 939 17.50 125.82 126.33
C TYR A 939 19.02 125.81 126.55
N LYS A 940 19.81 125.25 125.62
CA LYS A 940 21.27 125.34 125.66
C LYS A 940 21.72 126.73 125.17
N GLU A 941 22.70 127.29 125.86
CA GLU A 941 23.38 128.53 125.46
C GLU A 941 24.03 128.37 124.08
N VAL A 942 23.78 129.34 123.20
CA VAL A 942 24.33 129.38 121.83
C VAL A 942 25.09 130.66 121.52
N ALA A 943 24.86 131.77 122.24
CA ALA A 943 25.65 132.99 122.15
C ALA A 943 25.53 133.85 123.43
N ARG A 944 26.56 134.65 123.74
CA ARG A 944 26.63 135.58 124.89
C ARG A 944 27.40 136.85 124.51
N VAL A 945 26.95 138.00 124.99
CA VAL A 945 27.55 139.32 124.74
C VAL A 945 27.54 140.14 126.04
N ALA A 946 28.65 140.76 126.40
CA ALA A 946 28.74 141.69 127.54
C ALA A 946 28.50 143.14 127.08
N ILE A 947 27.97 143.98 127.98
CA ILE A 947 27.74 145.40 127.76
C ILE A 947 28.51 146.22 128.81
N GLN A 948 29.06 147.35 128.39
CA GLN A 948 29.60 148.42 129.24
C GLN A 948 28.72 149.65 129.11
#